data_AF-A0A2V6BYN3-F1
#
_entry.id   AF-A0A2V6BYN3-F1
#
_cell.length_a   1.000
_cell.length_b   1.000
_cell.length_c   1.000
_cell.angle_alpha   90.00
_cell.angle_beta   90.00
_cell.angle_gamma   90.00
#
_symmetry.space_group_name_H-M   'P 1'
#
loop_
_entity.id
_entity.type
_entity.pdbx_description
1 polymer ?
#
loop_
_entity_poly.entity_id
_entity_poly.type
_entity_poly.pdbx_seq_one_letter_code
_entity_poly.pdbx_strand_id
1 'polypeptide(L)'
;MLFPVHRSPFRRVLLVFAFLLSGSSSALRAAAPTPTPAPGQLDTTFVPAPGTNDTVNVVIPQPDGKVIAAGRFTFANGIPRNRIARFNFDGSLDTGFNPGTGADGEITAAVLQSDGRIIVAGRFTSFNGLTHNGICRLNATGSVDQTFGLGNGINNAALALALQADGRIIVGGQFSQVDLTQRFNLARLNNDGSVDLSFDPGNGPNGDVNAIVIQPDGRILIGGTFIGYNGFARGGVARVLGGGGLDPSFDSGVGTGGNVFALALQHSGQIVLGGRFVQYSGINRTFIARVFSDGSLDFGFDPAPNDWIQSLAIEPDDRILVGGFFTGINGVGRNSIARFNTNGSVDLTFDPGAGCVGSLTNDATQVRSIALQQFGRVLAGGVFTSYNNQLRDNIVRLFDGAASFQNLSARAHVFTGERILIAGFIIGGTENKRVLIRGLGRSLASFGIPGSLADPTLSLYDHTGALITANDNWKATQQTQIQATGLAPPNDFEAAILIGLSPGAYTAFLRGKAMTTGIGLAEVYDVDPNVNAQPTNLSARAFVGTGSDVLIGGTIIGGNAASLQRVLVRALGPSLASAGIATPLANPTLSLRDANGNVIANNDNWKDSQQADIAATGKAPANNLESAILALLAPGNYTAIVAGKNGTTGVALIEFYSLP
;
A
#
# COMPACT_ATOMS: atom_id res chain seq x y z
N MET A 1 -22.91 66.84 8.61
CA MET A 1 -22.55 65.64 9.41
C MET A 1 -22.87 64.41 8.58
N LEU A 2 -22.02 63.38 8.71
CA LEU A 2 -22.10 62.02 8.16
C LEU A 2 -21.37 61.77 6.82
N PHE A 3 -20.25 61.06 6.98
CA PHE A 3 -19.37 60.47 5.97
C PHE A 3 -20.05 59.37 5.15
N PRO A 4 -19.65 59.13 3.88
CA PRO A 4 -19.85 57.85 3.24
C PRO A 4 -18.73 56.88 3.63
N VAL A 5 -19.14 55.66 4.00
CA VAL A 5 -18.29 54.53 4.36
C VAL A 5 -17.49 54.06 3.14
N HIS A 6 -16.16 54.13 3.24
CA HIS A 6 -15.23 53.42 2.35
C HIS A 6 -15.48 51.91 2.43
N ARG A 7 -15.94 51.30 1.33
CA ARG A 7 -15.82 49.86 1.13
C ARG A 7 -14.44 49.55 0.54
N SER A 8 -13.69 48.70 1.23
CA SER A 8 -12.35 48.24 0.85
C SER A 8 -12.37 47.35 -0.41
N PRO A 9 -11.32 47.35 -1.24
CA PRO A 9 -11.23 46.50 -2.41
C PRO A 9 -10.53 45.18 -2.05
N PHE A 10 -11.19 44.30 -1.29
CA PHE A 10 -10.73 42.93 -1.04
C PHE A 10 -11.76 41.93 -1.55
N ARG A 11 -11.75 41.67 -2.87
CA ARG A 11 -12.39 40.48 -3.48
C ARG A 11 -11.97 40.40 -4.95
N ARG A 12 -10.85 39.71 -5.23
CA ARG A 12 -10.51 39.01 -6.49
C ARG A 12 -9.08 38.49 -6.39
N VAL A 13 -8.91 37.33 -5.76
CA VAL A 13 -7.77 36.44 -6.00
C VAL A 13 -8.38 35.06 -6.23
N LEU A 14 -8.78 34.79 -7.47
CA LEU A 14 -9.36 33.53 -7.89
C LEU A 14 -8.24 32.67 -8.48
N LEU A 15 -7.69 31.83 -7.62
CA LEU A 15 -7.54 30.39 -7.83
C LEU A 15 -7.32 29.90 -9.28
N VAL A 16 -6.09 29.51 -9.62
CA VAL A 16 -5.81 28.77 -10.86
C VAL A 16 -5.69 27.30 -10.52
N PHE A 17 -6.83 26.60 -10.55
CA PHE A 17 -6.95 25.18 -10.94
C PHE A 17 -8.39 24.77 -11.37
N ALA A 18 -9.38 25.68 -11.41
CA ALA A 18 -10.73 25.42 -11.97
C ALA A 18 -11.01 26.26 -13.24
N PHE A 19 -11.64 25.65 -14.26
CA PHE A 19 -11.71 26.11 -15.67
C PHE A 19 -12.97 26.95 -16.07
N LEU A 20 -12.77 27.75 -17.13
CA LEU A 20 -13.67 28.24 -18.23
C LEU A 20 -14.84 29.23 -17.99
N LEU A 21 -14.85 30.29 -18.82
CA LEU A 21 -16.01 30.65 -19.66
C LEU A 21 -15.58 31.33 -20.98
N SER A 22 -16.12 30.79 -22.07
CA SER A 22 -16.16 31.26 -23.48
C SER A 22 -14.93 31.10 -24.40
N GLY A 23 -15.16 30.34 -25.48
CA GLY A 23 -14.63 30.63 -26.81
C GLY A 23 -13.25 30.06 -27.14
N SER A 24 -13.23 28.90 -27.80
CA SER A 24 -12.28 28.51 -28.85
C SER A 24 -10.83 28.98 -28.66
N SER A 25 -10.06 28.29 -27.83
CA SER A 25 -8.60 28.34 -27.86
C SER A 25 -8.07 27.09 -27.20
N SER A 26 -7.11 26.43 -27.84
CA SER A 26 -6.40 25.23 -27.39
C SER A 26 -5.68 25.48 -26.06
N ALA A 27 -6.41 25.42 -24.95
CA ALA A 27 -5.85 25.54 -23.61
C ALA A 27 -5.23 24.19 -23.20
N LEU A 28 -4.02 24.23 -22.61
CA LEU A 28 -3.48 23.06 -21.92
C LEU A 28 -4.46 22.72 -20.78
N ARG A 29 -5.24 21.66 -20.97
CA ARG A 29 -6.02 21.06 -19.88
C ARG A 29 -5.01 20.63 -18.82
N ALA A 30 -5.25 20.94 -17.54
CA ALA A 30 -4.59 20.20 -16.47
C ALA A 30 -4.73 18.72 -16.82
N ALA A 31 -3.63 17.98 -16.86
CA ALA A 31 -3.68 16.56 -17.20
C ALA A 31 -4.74 15.94 -16.29
N ALA A 32 -5.81 15.40 -16.90
CA ALA A 32 -6.75 14.61 -16.12
C ALA A 32 -5.94 13.49 -15.45
N PRO A 33 -6.30 13.05 -14.23
CA PRO A 33 -5.69 11.87 -13.65
C PRO A 33 -5.65 10.78 -14.72
N THR A 34 -4.46 10.27 -15.02
CA THR A 34 -4.31 9.18 -15.98
C THR A 34 -5.19 8.04 -15.46
N PRO A 35 -6.07 7.44 -16.29
CA PRO A 35 -6.92 6.35 -15.85
C PRO A 35 -6.04 5.25 -15.27
N THR A 36 -6.08 5.06 -13.96
CA THR A 36 -5.53 3.87 -13.32
C THR A 36 -6.43 2.71 -13.68
N PRO A 37 -5.88 1.50 -13.89
CA PRO A 37 -6.70 0.34 -14.15
C PRO A 37 -7.75 0.15 -13.05
N ALA A 38 -8.97 -0.21 -13.46
CA ALA A 38 -10.09 -0.29 -12.53
C ALA A 38 -9.85 -1.42 -11.48
N PRO A 39 -10.35 -1.26 -10.25
CA PRO A 39 -10.24 -2.30 -9.24
C PRO A 39 -10.80 -3.64 -9.71
N GLY A 40 -10.11 -4.74 -9.39
CA GLY A 40 -10.46 -6.09 -9.82
C GLY A 40 -9.99 -6.44 -11.23
N GLN A 41 -9.47 -5.49 -12.00
CA GLN A 41 -8.90 -5.81 -13.31
C GLN A 41 -7.56 -6.53 -13.19
N LEU A 42 -7.32 -7.42 -14.16
CA LEU A 42 -6.09 -8.19 -14.28
C LEU A 42 -4.88 -7.27 -14.48
N ASP A 43 -3.81 -7.53 -13.74
CA ASP A 43 -2.50 -7.00 -14.08
C ASP A 43 -1.90 -7.76 -15.26
N THR A 44 -1.87 -7.13 -16.43
CA THR A 44 -1.30 -7.76 -17.62
C THR A 44 0.22 -7.75 -17.63
N THR A 45 0.89 -7.03 -16.72
CA THR A 45 2.37 -7.06 -16.60
C THR A 45 2.87 -8.21 -15.73
N PHE A 46 1.99 -8.85 -14.95
CA PHE A 46 2.30 -10.09 -14.22
C PHE A 46 1.82 -11.31 -15.03
N VAL A 47 2.76 -12.00 -15.66
CA VAL A 47 2.48 -13.11 -16.58
C VAL A 47 3.24 -14.38 -16.15
N PRO A 48 2.74 -15.12 -15.14
CA PRO A 48 3.17 -16.48 -14.89
C PRO A 48 2.79 -17.36 -16.08
N ALA A 49 3.77 -18.02 -16.69
CA ALA A 49 3.60 -18.78 -17.93
C ALA A 49 4.19 -20.19 -17.82
N PRO A 50 3.37 -21.26 -17.68
CA PRO A 50 1.91 -21.22 -17.50
C PRO A 50 1.43 -20.79 -16.09
N GLY A 51 2.34 -20.76 -15.11
CA GLY A 51 2.00 -20.69 -13.68
C GLY A 51 2.39 -21.98 -12.98
N THR A 52 1.55 -22.48 -12.09
CA THR A 52 1.84 -23.71 -11.32
C THR A 52 0.92 -24.86 -11.73
N ASN A 53 1.39 -26.11 -11.66
CA ASN A 53 0.63 -27.27 -12.15
C ASN A 53 -0.36 -27.89 -11.15
N ASP A 54 -0.45 -27.36 -9.93
CA ASP A 54 -1.41 -27.74 -8.89
C ASP A 54 -1.61 -26.50 -7.99
N THR A 55 -2.47 -26.62 -7.00
CA THR A 55 -2.91 -25.64 -6.04
C THR A 55 -1.78 -24.77 -5.44
N VAL A 56 -2.03 -23.46 -5.41
CA VAL A 56 -1.29 -22.51 -4.56
C VAL A 56 -2.12 -22.28 -3.30
N ASN A 57 -1.59 -22.66 -2.14
CA ASN A 57 -2.24 -22.46 -0.85
C ASN A 57 -1.93 -21.11 -0.23
N VAL A 58 -0.74 -20.56 -0.50
CA VAL A 58 -0.25 -19.33 0.09
C VAL A 58 0.49 -18.51 -0.97
N VAL A 59 0.16 -17.23 -1.07
CA VAL A 59 0.98 -16.21 -1.74
C VAL A 59 1.54 -15.24 -0.71
N ILE A 60 2.82 -14.91 -0.83
CA ILE A 60 3.49 -13.93 0.04
C ILE A 60 4.17 -12.87 -0.84
N PRO A 61 3.68 -11.62 -0.82
CA PRO A 61 4.40 -10.51 -1.43
C PRO A 61 5.66 -10.18 -0.62
N GLN A 62 6.74 -9.89 -1.33
CA GLN A 62 8.00 -9.45 -0.73
C GLN A 62 8.20 -7.93 -0.94
N PRO A 63 8.97 -7.26 -0.06
CA PRO A 63 9.26 -5.83 -0.20
C PRO A 63 9.90 -5.47 -1.54
N ASP A 64 10.65 -6.39 -2.13
CA ASP A 64 11.30 -6.19 -3.42
C ASP A 64 10.37 -6.33 -4.65
N GLY A 65 9.08 -6.61 -4.42
CA GLY A 65 8.08 -6.84 -5.47
C GLY A 65 7.99 -8.29 -5.94
N LYS A 66 8.88 -9.18 -5.48
CA LYS A 66 8.76 -10.61 -5.79
C LYS A 66 7.61 -11.24 -5.02
N VAL A 67 7.21 -12.42 -5.47
CA VAL A 67 6.09 -13.17 -4.91
C VAL A 67 6.53 -14.59 -4.61
N ILE A 68 6.38 -15.05 -3.38
CA ILE A 68 6.51 -16.46 -3.03
C ILE A 68 5.13 -17.11 -3.21
N ALA A 69 5.08 -18.25 -3.88
CA ALA A 69 3.92 -19.12 -3.92
C ALA A 69 4.29 -20.47 -3.28
N ALA A 70 3.43 -20.98 -2.41
CA ALA A 70 3.59 -22.30 -1.81
C ALA A 70 2.27 -23.08 -1.82
N GLY A 71 2.34 -24.41 -1.95
CA GLY A 71 1.15 -25.24 -2.05
C GLY A 71 1.43 -26.69 -2.43
N ARG A 72 0.66 -27.21 -3.38
CA ARG A 72 0.71 -28.61 -3.83
C ARG A 72 1.43 -28.84 -5.15
N PHE A 73 1.84 -27.79 -5.85
CA PHE A 73 2.49 -27.91 -7.15
C PHE A 73 3.86 -28.58 -7.09
N THR A 74 4.27 -29.14 -8.23
CA THR A 74 5.60 -29.72 -8.46
C THR A 74 6.34 -29.03 -9.60
N PHE A 75 5.65 -28.15 -10.34
CA PHE A 75 6.21 -27.30 -11.38
C PHE A 75 5.73 -25.86 -11.21
N ALA A 76 6.62 -24.92 -11.51
CA ALA A 76 6.32 -23.49 -11.64
C ALA A 76 6.96 -22.97 -12.93
N ASN A 77 6.17 -22.33 -13.79
CA ASN A 77 6.54 -21.92 -15.14
C ASN A 77 7.26 -23.02 -15.95
N GLY A 78 6.76 -24.26 -15.85
CA GLY A 78 7.32 -25.44 -16.52
C GLY A 78 8.63 -25.97 -15.93
N ILE A 79 9.19 -25.34 -14.89
CA ILE A 79 10.42 -25.77 -14.22
C ILE A 79 10.07 -26.56 -12.95
N PRO A 80 10.75 -27.69 -12.65
CA PRO A 80 10.57 -28.41 -11.40
C PRO A 80 10.80 -27.52 -10.19
N ARG A 81 9.74 -27.38 -9.38
CA ARG A 81 9.69 -26.64 -8.12
C ARG A 81 8.67 -27.32 -7.23
N ASN A 82 9.15 -28.13 -6.29
CA ASN A 82 8.29 -28.85 -5.38
C ASN A 82 7.80 -27.92 -4.27
N ARG A 83 6.49 -27.66 -4.29
CA ARG A 83 5.67 -27.07 -3.21
C ARG A 83 5.97 -25.61 -2.88
N ILE A 84 7.06 -25.03 -3.35
CA ILE A 84 7.40 -23.62 -3.20
C ILE A 84 8.20 -23.08 -4.40
N ALA A 85 7.87 -21.87 -4.83
CA ALA A 85 8.54 -21.13 -5.89
C ALA A 85 8.51 -19.63 -5.58
N ARG A 86 9.43 -18.87 -6.19
CA ARG A 86 9.41 -17.42 -6.18
C ARG A 86 9.28 -16.89 -7.61
N PHE A 87 8.41 -15.92 -7.81
CA PHE A 87 8.20 -15.20 -9.05
C PHE A 87 8.75 -13.77 -8.93
N ASN A 88 9.32 -13.27 -10.02
CA ASN A 88 9.69 -11.87 -10.17
C ASN A 88 8.43 -11.00 -10.30
N PHE A 89 8.61 -9.67 -10.26
CA PHE A 89 7.49 -8.74 -10.35
C PHE A 89 6.72 -8.84 -11.67
N ASP A 90 7.33 -9.33 -12.74
CA ASP A 90 6.70 -9.59 -14.04
C ASP A 90 6.03 -10.98 -14.15
N GLY A 91 6.10 -11.80 -13.11
CA GLY A 91 5.57 -13.17 -13.11
C GLY A 91 6.50 -14.23 -13.72
N SER A 92 7.69 -13.85 -14.19
CA SER A 92 8.74 -14.81 -14.54
C SER A 92 9.24 -15.55 -13.29
N LEU A 93 9.76 -16.77 -13.46
CA LEU A 93 10.28 -17.54 -12.32
C LEU A 93 11.64 -16.97 -11.88
N ASP A 94 11.81 -16.69 -10.58
CA ASP A 94 13.12 -16.34 -10.01
C ASP A 94 13.97 -17.60 -9.85
N THR A 95 14.87 -17.84 -10.80
CA THR A 95 15.78 -18.99 -10.79
C THR A 95 16.85 -18.92 -9.69
N GLY A 96 17.10 -17.73 -9.13
CA GLY A 96 17.98 -17.54 -7.97
C GLY A 96 17.36 -18.03 -6.66
N PHE A 97 16.04 -18.28 -6.64
CA PHE A 97 15.38 -19.00 -5.55
C PHE A 97 15.39 -20.51 -5.83
N ASN A 98 16.10 -21.27 -5.00
CA ASN A 98 16.29 -22.70 -5.18
C ASN A 98 16.02 -23.49 -3.88
N PRO A 99 14.84 -24.13 -3.76
CA PRO A 99 14.50 -24.99 -2.62
C PRO A 99 15.10 -26.42 -2.73
N GLY A 100 15.94 -26.69 -3.73
CA GLY A 100 16.45 -28.03 -4.03
C GLY A 100 15.30 -28.97 -4.40
N THR A 101 15.21 -30.14 -3.74
CA THR A 101 14.07 -31.06 -3.95
C THR A 101 12.77 -30.60 -3.28
N GLY A 102 12.80 -29.49 -2.52
CA GLY A 102 11.63 -28.91 -1.84
C GLY A 102 11.05 -29.81 -0.76
N ALA A 103 9.82 -29.53 -0.35
CA ALA A 103 9.09 -30.37 0.60
C ALA A 103 8.56 -31.64 -0.07
N ASP A 104 8.57 -32.77 0.65
CA ASP A 104 7.98 -34.03 0.18
C ASP A 104 6.44 -34.04 0.21
N GLY A 105 5.83 -33.09 0.92
CA GLY A 105 4.39 -32.94 1.05
C GLY A 105 3.92 -31.49 0.94
N GLU A 106 2.60 -31.30 1.09
CA GLU A 106 1.95 -29.98 0.91
C GLU A 106 2.45 -28.95 1.91
N ILE A 107 2.76 -27.74 1.43
CA ILE A 107 2.93 -26.55 2.27
C ILE A 107 1.58 -25.85 2.38
N THR A 108 1.08 -25.70 3.61
CA THR A 108 -0.24 -25.12 3.90
C THR A 108 -0.15 -23.70 4.42
N ALA A 109 0.96 -23.35 5.08
CA ALA A 109 1.21 -22.01 5.62
C ALA A 109 2.66 -21.60 5.36
N ALA A 110 2.87 -20.29 5.17
CA ALA A 110 4.20 -19.72 5.12
C ALA A 110 4.16 -18.25 5.58
N VAL A 111 5.26 -17.78 6.17
CA VAL A 111 5.44 -16.38 6.60
C VAL A 111 6.84 -15.87 6.24
N LEU A 112 6.94 -14.59 5.90
CA LEU A 112 8.19 -13.90 5.61
C LEU A 112 8.69 -13.17 6.87
N GLN A 113 9.92 -13.44 7.28
CA GLN A 113 10.59 -12.69 8.34
C GLN A 113 11.19 -11.39 7.81
N SER A 114 11.41 -10.41 8.68
CA SER A 114 11.95 -9.08 8.32
C SER A 114 13.36 -9.12 7.73
N ASP A 115 14.12 -10.18 8.01
CA ASP A 115 15.47 -10.42 7.45
C ASP A 115 15.44 -11.15 6.09
N GLY A 116 14.25 -11.40 5.53
CA GLY A 116 14.04 -12.06 4.26
C GLY A 116 14.04 -13.59 4.32
N ARG A 117 14.24 -14.21 5.50
CA ARG A 117 14.02 -15.66 5.69
C ARG A 117 12.53 -15.99 5.64
N ILE A 118 12.23 -17.24 5.32
CA ILE A 118 10.85 -17.71 5.10
C ILE A 118 10.63 -18.92 5.99
N ILE A 119 9.55 -18.94 6.76
CA ILE A 119 9.14 -20.14 7.50
C ILE A 119 7.99 -20.77 6.74
N VAL A 120 8.10 -22.07 6.47
CA VAL A 120 7.08 -22.88 5.81
C VAL A 120 6.58 -23.95 6.77
N ALA A 121 5.28 -24.23 6.73
CA ALA A 121 4.64 -25.26 7.51
C ALA A 121 3.62 -26.03 6.67
N GLY A 122 3.40 -27.30 7.01
CA GLY A 122 2.41 -28.11 6.32
C GLY A 122 2.45 -29.58 6.66
N ARG A 123 2.10 -30.40 5.67
CA ARG A 123 1.96 -31.86 5.74
C ARG A 123 3.16 -32.52 5.06
N PHE A 124 4.35 -32.25 5.55
CA PHE A 124 5.61 -32.79 5.02
C PHE A 124 6.49 -33.34 6.15
N THR A 125 7.35 -34.30 5.82
CA THR A 125 8.31 -34.93 6.74
C THR A 125 9.76 -34.59 6.41
N SER A 126 10.01 -34.12 5.19
CA SER A 126 11.33 -33.70 4.75
C SER A 126 11.27 -32.45 3.87
N PHE A 127 12.37 -31.69 3.89
CA PHE A 127 12.63 -30.57 3.00
C PHE A 127 14.04 -30.69 2.43
N ASN A 128 14.16 -30.65 1.11
CA ASN A 128 15.42 -30.85 0.39
C ASN A 128 16.15 -32.15 0.81
N GLY A 129 15.38 -33.21 1.09
CA GLY A 129 15.90 -34.50 1.56
C GLY A 129 16.35 -34.54 3.03
N LEU A 130 16.28 -33.43 3.76
CA LEU A 130 16.57 -33.36 5.19
C LEU A 130 15.28 -33.54 6.00
N THR A 131 15.33 -34.27 7.11
CA THR A 131 14.19 -34.46 8.00
C THR A 131 13.75 -33.12 8.60
N HIS A 132 12.52 -32.72 8.27
CA HIS A 132 11.87 -31.51 8.78
C HIS A 132 10.38 -31.81 8.89
N ASN A 133 9.94 -32.26 10.07
CA ASN A 133 8.55 -32.65 10.28
C ASN A 133 7.66 -31.42 10.48
N GLY A 134 6.78 -31.17 9.51
CA GLY A 134 5.71 -30.19 9.57
C GLY A 134 6.12 -28.72 9.46
N ILE A 135 7.40 -28.38 9.61
CA ILE A 135 7.89 -27.00 9.59
C ILE A 135 9.38 -26.93 9.21
N CYS A 136 9.76 -25.91 8.45
CA CYS A 136 11.13 -25.63 8.03
C CYS A 136 11.34 -24.11 7.88
N ARG A 137 12.55 -23.63 8.17
CA ARG A 137 12.96 -22.26 7.82
C ARG A 137 13.90 -22.29 6.62
N LEU A 138 13.67 -21.38 5.68
CA LEU A 138 14.47 -21.18 4.48
C LEU A 138 15.19 -19.83 4.55
N ASN A 139 16.38 -19.77 4.00
CA ASN A 139 17.07 -18.53 3.70
C ASN A 139 16.34 -17.78 2.56
N ALA A 140 16.69 -16.50 2.36
CA ALA A 140 16.13 -15.69 1.25
C ALA A 140 16.42 -16.28 -0.15
N THR A 141 17.39 -17.18 -0.27
CA THR A 141 17.73 -17.92 -1.50
C THR A 141 16.88 -19.19 -1.70
N GLY A 142 16.03 -19.55 -0.73
CA GLY A 142 15.23 -20.78 -0.74
C GLY A 142 15.93 -22.01 -0.18
N SER A 143 17.23 -21.95 0.11
CA SER A 143 17.93 -23.07 0.78
C SER A 143 17.48 -23.21 2.23
N VAL A 144 17.48 -24.44 2.75
CA VAL A 144 17.20 -24.71 4.17
C VAL A 144 18.16 -23.94 5.07
N ASP A 145 17.63 -23.27 6.09
CA ASP A 145 18.40 -22.70 7.18
C ASP A 145 18.63 -23.76 8.27
N GLN A 146 19.83 -24.32 8.30
CA GLN A 146 20.20 -25.38 9.23
C GLN A 146 20.37 -24.89 10.68
N THR A 147 20.32 -23.58 10.92
CA THR A 147 20.41 -23.02 12.28
C THR A 147 19.06 -23.01 13.01
N PHE A 148 17.97 -23.33 12.32
CA PHE A 148 16.63 -23.42 12.90
C PHE A 148 16.42 -24.78 13.60
N GLY A 149 16.69 -24.82 14.90
CA GLY A 149 16.80 -26.01 15.73
C GLY A 149 15.47 -26.50 16.30
N LEU A 150 14.77 -27.34 15.54
CA LEU A 150 13.47 -27.91 15.93
C LEU A 150 13.53 -29.34 16.52
N GLY A 151 14.73 -29.92 16.65
CA GLY A 151 14.89 -31.30 17.14
C GLY A 151 14.05 -32.29 16.34
N ASN A 152 13.01 -32.86 16.95
CA ASN A 152 12.10 -33.84 16.35
C ASN A 152 11.00 -33.21 15.47
N GLY A 153 10.89 -31.88 15.42
CA GLY A 153 9.88 -31.15 14.67
C GLY A 153 8.48 -31.27 15.25
N ILE A 154 7.47 -31.15 14.39
CA ILE A 154 6.04 -31.26 14.77
C ILE A 154 5.56 -32.66 14.41
N ASN A 155 4.87 -33.34 15.34
CA ASN A 155 4.53 -34.75 15.16
C ASN A 155 3.40 -35.05 14.16
N ASN A 156 2.83 -34.01 13.54
CA ASN A 156 1.80 -34.09 12.51
C ASN A 156 1.78 -32.75 11.74
N ALA A 157 0.61 -32.28 11.26
CA ALA A 157 0.52 -31.10 10.40
C ALA A 157 0.49 -29.77 11.18
N ALA A 158 1.35 -28.83 10.79
CA ALA A 158 1.20 -27.43 11.13
C ALA A 158 0.47 -26.71 9.99
N LEU A 159 -0.67 -26.10 10.28
CA LEU A 159 -1.60 -25.55 9.30
C LEU A 159 -1.60 -24.03 9.23
N ALA A 160 -1.16 -23.35 10.29
CA ALA A 160 -1.16 -21.90 10.40
C ALA A 160 0.12 -21.39 11.08
N LEU A 161 0.58 -20.22 10.64
CA LEU A 161 1.75 -19.53 11.16
C LEU A 161 1.44 -18.04 11.36
N ALA A 162 1.97 -17.45 12.42
CA ALA A 162 2.01 -16.00 12.57
C ALA A 162 3.29 -15.56 13.29
N LEU A 163 3.84 -14.42 12.89
CA LEU A 163 5.03 -13.83 13.50
C LEU A 163 4.64 -12.78 14.54
N GLN A 164 5.24 -12.86 15.72
CA GLN A 164 5.20 -11.78 16.71
C GLN A 164 6.28 -10.74 16.39
N ALA A 165 6.09 -9.50 16.89
CA ALA A 165 7.00 -8.38 16.65
C ALA A 165 8.42 -8.62 17.19
N ASP A 166 8.58 -9.52 18.17
CA ASP A 166 9.87 -9.93 18.75
C ASP A 166 10.54 -11.08 17.99
N GLY A 167 9.97 -11.52 16.86
CA GLY A 167 10.49 -12.60 16.04
C GLY A 167 10.10 -14.01 16.50
N ARG A 168 9.32 -14.16 17.58
CA ARG A 168 8.73 -15.45 17.95
C ARG A 168 7.62 -15.86 16.98
N ILE A 169 7.39 -17.15 16.90
CA ILE A 169 6.52 -17.75 15.87
C ILE A 169 5.39 -18.49 16.58
N ILE A 170 4.14 -18.12 16.31
CA ILE A 170 2.98 -18.90 16.73
C ILE A 170 2.69 -19.93 15.64
N VAL A 171 2.54 -21.19 16.05
CA VAL A 171 2.23 -22.32 15.18
C VAL A 171 0.91 -22.93 15.61
N GLY A 172 -0.01 -23.08 14.67
CA GLY A 172 -1.28 -23.78 14.86
C GLY A 172 -1.45 -24.92 13.88
N GLY A 173 -2.18 -25.97 14.26
CA GLY A 173 -2.42 -27.09 13.35
C GLY A 173 -3.10 -28.28 14.02
N GLN A 174 -2.75 -29.47 13.53
CA GLN A 174 -3.30 -30.78 13.90
C GLN A 174 -2.26 -31.62 14.65
N PHE A 175 -1.66 -31.09 15.71
CA PHE A 175 -0.54 -31.77 16.39
C PHE A 175 -0.78 -31.89 17.89
N SER A 176 -0.07 -32.84 18.53
CA SER A 176 -0.10 -33.00 19.98
C SER A 176 1.25 -32.73 20.64
N GLN A 177 2.32 -32.63 19.84
CA GLN A 177 3.67 -32.41 20.33
C GLN A 177 4.49 -31.56 19.36
N VAL A 178 5.39 -30.76 19.92
CA VAL A 178 6.46 -30.07 19.21
C VAL A 178 7.76 -30.37 19.94
N ASP A 179 8.72 -30.97 19.23
CA ASP A 179 9.98 -31.47 19.79
C ASP A 179 9.77 -32.27 21.09
N LEU A 180 8.88 -33.27 21.04
CA LEU A 180 8.45 -34.11 22.16
C LEU A 180 7.76 -33.38 23.33
N THR A 181 7.73 -32.05 23.32
CA THR A 181 6.99 -31.24 24.29
C THR A 181 5.51 -31.26 23.94
N GLN A 182 4.67 -31.62 24.91
CA GLN A 182 3.23 -31.67 24.72
C GLN A 182 2.66 -30.27 24.49
N ARG A 183 2.07 -30.08 23.31
CA ARG A 183 1.41 -28.86 22.87
C ARG A 183 0.28 -29.27 21.93
N PHE A 184 -0.97 -29.08 22.36
CA PHE A 184 -2.12 -29.46 21.57
C PHE A 184 -2.51 -28.33 20.63
N ASN A 185 -2.33 -28.56 19.33
CA ASN A 185 -2.81 -27.73 18.22
C ASN A 185 -2.32 -26.27 18.19
N LEU A 186 -1.61 -25.80 19.22
CA LEU A 186 -1.08 -24.45 19.36
C LEU A 186 0.26 -24.49 20.12
N ALA A 187 1.29 -23.86 19.57
CA ALA A 187 2.60 -23.71 20.19
C ALA A 187 3.21 -22.35 19.85
N ARG A 188 4.21 -21.93 20.63
CA ARG A 188 5.09 -20.82 20.26
C ARG A 188 6.52 -21.33 20.18
N LEU A 189 7.24 -20.87 19.14
CA LEU A 189 8.66 -21.11 18.96
C LEU A 189 9.43 -19.81 19.15
N ASN A 190 10.64 -19.94 19.67
CA ASN A 190 11.65 -18.89 19.63
C ASN A 190 12.16 -18.68 18.20
N ASN A 191 12.85 -17.57 17.96
CA ASN A 191 13.39 -17.26 16.63
C ASN A 191 14.44 -18.27 16.16
N ASP A 192 15.05 -19.05 17.06
CA ASP A 192 15.98 -20.14 16.72
C ASP A 192 15.26 -21.47 16.42
N GLY A 193 13.93 -21.54 16.56
CA GLY A 193 13.13 -22.75 16.34
C GLY A 193 12.90 -23.60 17.59
N SER A 194 13.54 -23.29 18.72
CA SER A 194 13.28 -23.99 19.98
C SER A 194 11.86 -23.68 20.51
N VAL A 195 11.25 -24.63 21.22
CA VAL A 195 9.92 -24.43 21.82
C VAL A 195 10.01 -23.39 22.94
N ASP A 196 9.15 -22.37 22.90
CA ASP A 196 9.02 -21.39 23.98
C ASP A 196 8.17 -21.99 25.12
N LEU A 197 8.84 -22.51 26.14
CA LEU A 197 8.19 -23.12 27.29
C LEU A 197 7.42 -22.13 28.17
N SER A 198 7.63 -20.81 28.02
CA SER A 198 6.83 -19.79 28.72
C SER A 198 5.44 -19.61 28.11
N PHE A 199 5.21 -20.17 26.92
CA PHE A 199 3.90 -20.27 26.30
C PHE A 199 3.32 -21.66 26.57
N ASP A 200 2.29 -21.71 27.41
CA ASP A 200 1.60 -22.95 27.73
C ASP A 200 0.08 -22.79 27.55
N PRO A 201 -0.50 -23.39 26.49
CA PRO A 201 -1.94 -23.36 26.28
C PRO A 201 -2.71 -24.35 27.18
N GLY A 202 -2.02 -25.12 28.03
CA GLY A 202 -2.62 -26.21 28.80
C GLY A 202 -3.17 -27.28 27.88
N ASN A 203 -4.47 -27.60 28.01
CA ASN A 203 -5.14 -28.49 27.06
C ASN A 203 -5.38 -27.85 25.69
N GLY A 204 -5.18 -26.53 25.57
CA GLY A 204 -5.27 -25.78 24.32
C GLY A 204 -6.62 -25.90 23.60
N PRO A 205 -6.66 -25.56 22.31
CA PRO A 205 -7.83 -25.81 21.47
C PRO A 205 -8.01 -27.32 21.25
N ASN A 206 -9.22 -27.82 21.43
CA ASN A 206 -9.56 -29.24 21.31
C ASN A 206 -9.86 -29.70 19.86
N GLY A 207 -9.35 -28.95 18.89
CA GLY A 207 -9.46 -29.18 17.46
C GLY A 207 -8.45 -28.30 16.73
N ASP A 208 -8.45 -28.44 15.41
CA ASP A 208 -7.42 -27.86 14.54
C ASP A 208 -7.44 -26.34 14.61
N VAL A 209 -6.24 -25.74 14.54
CA VAL A 209 -6.06 -24.29 14.34
C VAL A 209 -5.67 -24.05 12.90
N ASN A 210 -6.53 -23.36 12.14
CA ASN A 210 -6.38 -23.09 10.70
C ASN A 210 -6.00 -21.64 10.41
N ALA A 211 -6.22 -20.71 11.34
CA ALA A 211 -5.91 -19.30 11.17
C ALA A 211 -5.36 -18.69 12.46
N ILE A 212 -4.39 -17.78 12.33
CA ILE A 212 -3.77 -17.06 13.45
C ILE A 212 -3.53 -15.62 13.03
N VAL A 213 -3.89 -14.66 13.88
CA VAL A 213 -3.54 -13.24 13.73
C VAL A 213 -2.99 -12.72 15.05
N ILE A 214 -1.89 -11.96 14.98
CA ILE A 214 -1.33 -11.24 16.13
C ILE A 214 -1.93 -9.84 16.18
N GLN A 215 -2.50 -9.47 17.31
CA GLN A 215 -3.01 -8.12 17.54
C GLN A 215 -1.87 -7.16 17.94
N PRO A 216 -2.01 -5.84 17.71
CA PRO A 216 -0.98 -4.84 18.05
C PRO A 216 -0.55 -4.83 19.52
N ASP A 217 -1.42 -5.28 20.42
CA ASP A 217 -1.16 -5.41 21.86
C ASP A 217 -0.46 -6.73 22.25
N GLY A 218 -0.11 -7.57 21.28
CA GLY A 218 0.55 -8.85 21.47
C GLY A 218 -0.38 -10.02 21.80
N ARG A 219 -1.71 -9.81 21.90
CA ARG A 219 -2.69 -10.90 22.00
C ARG A 219 -2.79 -11.66 20.68
N ILE A 220 -3.23 -12.91 20.77
CA ILE A 220 -3.26 -13.83 19.63
C ILE A 220 -4.70 -14.27 19.38
N LEU A 221 -5.23 -14.02 18.19
CA LEU A 221 -6.52 -14.56 17.75
C LEU A 221 -6.27 -15.87 16.99
N ILE A 222 -7.02 -16.90 17.33
CA ILE A 222 -6.98 -18.20 16.66
C ILE A 222 -8.35 -18.56 16.10
N GLY A 223 -8.34 -19.19 14.92
CA GLY A 223 -9.52 -19.68 14.21
C GLY A 223 -9.32 -21.12 13.77
N GLY A 224 -10.37 -21.95 13.79
CA GLY A 224 -10.26 -23.33 13.34
C GLY A 224 -11.51 -24.18 13.55
N THR A 225 -11.33 -25.48 13.78
CA THR A 225 -12.42 -26.47 13.94
C THR A 225 -12.75 -26.78 15.41
N PHE A 226 -11.97 -26.26 16.35
CA PHE A 226 -12.15 -26.50 17.78
C PHE A 226 -13.50 -25.98 18.29
N ILE A 227 -14.02 -26.63 19.33
CA ILE A 227 -15.25 -26.22 20.03
C ILE A 227 -14.99 -25.70 21.45
N GLY A 228 -13.76 -25.85 21.93
CA GLY A 228 -13.31 -25.36 23.21
C GLY A 228 -11.82 -25.08 23.28
N TYR A 229 -11.45 -24.30 24.28
CA TYR A 229 -10.08 -23.93 24.60
C TYR A 229 -9.83 -24.15 26.09
N ASN A 230 -8.88 -25.04 26.43
CA ASN A 230 -8.51 -25.37 27.80
C ASN A 230 -9.72 -25.68 28.71
N GLY A 231 -10.72 -26.38 28.18
CA GLY A 231 -11.96 -26.75 28.88
C GLY A 231 -13.10 -25.72 28.81
N PHE A 232 -12.85 -24.50 28.32
CA PHE A 232 -13.88 -23.48 28.13
C PHE A 232 -14.52 -23.58 26.73
N ALA A 233 -15.83 -23.33 26.62
CA ALA A 233 -16.54 -23.32 25.35
C ALA A 233 -16.07 -22.14 24.46
N ARG A 234 -15.56 -22.46 23.28
CA ARG A 234 -15.05 -21.52 22.27
C ARG A 234 -15.19 -22.17 20.90
N GLY A 235 -16.32 -21.94 20.23
CA GLY A 235 -16.57 -22.52 18.91
C GLY A 235 -15.82 -21.78 17.81
N GLY A 236 -14.78 -22.40 17.26
CA GLY A 236 -14.05 -21.97 16.07
C GLY A 236 -13.25 -20.68 16.20
N VAL A 237 -13.38 -19.90 17.28
CA VAL A 237 -12.62 -18.67 17.52
C VAL A 237 -12.31 -18.46 19.00
N ALA A 238 -11.07 -18.06 19.31
CA ALA A 238 -10.63 -17.69 20.65
C ALA A 238 -9.53 -16.61 20.59
N ARG A 239 -9.42 -15.82 21.65
CA ARG A 239 -8.27 -14.93 21.90
C ARG A 239 -7.41 -15.50 23.02
N VAL A 240 -6.09 -15.45 22.82
CA VAL A 240 -5.08 -16.07 23.69
C VAL A 240 -4.10 -14.98 24.14
N LEU A 241 -3.72 -15.03 25.42
CA LEU A 241 -2.77 -14.13 26.06
C LEU A 241 -1.33 -14.50 25.70
N GLY A 242 -0.39 -13.60 25.97
CA GLY A 242 1.03 -13.81 25.69
C GLY A 242 1.69 -15.01 26.39
N GLY A 243 1.08 -15.55 27.46
CA GLY A 243 1.51 -16.78 28.14
C GLY A 243 0.85 -18.06 27.66
N GLY A 244 -0.07 -17.99 26.68
CA GLY A 244 -0.84 -19.14 26.20
C GLY A 244 -2.18 -19.36 26.90
N GLY A 245 -2.51 -18.63 27.97
CA GLY A 245 -3.85 -18.70 28.58
C GLY A 245 -4.96 -18.10 27.70
N LEU A 246 -6.20 -18.58 27.87
CA LEU A 246 -7.39 -17.97 27.25
C LEU A 246 -7.56 -16.53 27.76
N ASP A 247 -7.86 -15.59 26.88
CA ASP A 247 -8.18 -14.21 27.26
C ASP A 247 -9.66 -14.08 27.66
N PRO A 248 -9.98 -13.81 28.93
CA PRO A 248 -11.36 -13.69 29.39
C PRO A 248 -12.06 -12.42 28.92
N SER A 249 -11.32 -11.41 28.44
CA SER A 249 -11.91 -10.17 27.90
C SER A 249 -12.49 -10.33 26.49
N PHE A 250 -12.31 -11.50 25.87
CA PHE A 250 -12.92 -11.86 24.60
C PHE A 250 -13.90 -13.00 24.83
N ASP A 251 -15.19 -12.69 24.73
CA ASP A 251 -16.23 -13.69 24.84
C ASP A 251 -17.00 -13.83 23.53
N SER A 252 -16.65 -14.88 22.79
CA SER A 252 -17.35 -15.28 21.57
C SER A 252 -18.63 -16.09 21.84
N GLY A 253 -18.96 -16.35 23.11
CA GLY A 253 -20.04 -17.28 23.49
C GLY A 253 -19.77 -18.67 22.91
N VAL A 254 -20.76 -19.24 22.20
CA VAL A 254 -20.58 -20.51 21.45
C VAL A 254 -19.81 -20.34 20.15
N GLY A 255 -19.45 -19.10 19.76
CA GLY A 255 -18.67 -18.79 18.57
C GLY A 255 -19.33 -19.23 17.26
N THR A 256 -18.53 -19.62 16.27
CA THR A 256 -19.04 -19.99 14.94
C THR A 256 -19.64 -21.40 14.90
N GLY A 257 -19.20 -22.29 15.80
CA GLY A 257 -19.56 -23.72 15.78
C GLY A 257 -19.14 -24.49 14.52
N GLY A 258 -18.44 -23.82 13.59
CA GLY A 258 -17.97 -24.35 12.32
C GLY A 258 -16.56 -23.85 12.03
N ASN A 259 -15.98 -24.30 10.91
CA ASN A 259 -14.57 -24.08 10.64
C ASN A 259 -14.28 -22.62 10.27
N VAL A 260 -13.37 -21.97 11.00
CA VAL A 260 -12.81 -20.66 10.64
C VAL A 260 -11.50 -20.85 9.89
N PHE A 261 -11.47 -20.49 8.62
CA PHE A 261 -10.30 -20.61 7.74
C PHE A 261 -9.43 -19.35 7.71
N ALA A 262 -10.02 -18.19 7.98
CA ALA A 262 -9.33 -16.91 7.89
C ALA A 262 -9.75 -15.98 9.03
N LEU A 263 -8.77 -15.22 9.51
CA LEU A 263 -8.93 -14.14 10.46
C LEU A 263 -8.26 -12.90 9.89
N ALA A 264 -8.85 -11.74 10.09
CA ALA A 264 -8.22 -10.46 9.75
C ALA A 264 -8.62 -9.38 10.75
N LEU A 265 -7.70 -8.45 11.03
CA LEU A 265 -7.92 -7.32 11.92
C LEU A 265 -8.05 -6.03 11.09
N GLN A 266 -9.18 -5.36 11.18
CA GLN A 266 -9.35 -4.03 10.60
C GLN A 266 -8.58 -2.99 11.42
N HIS A 267 -8.11 -1.92 10.79
CA HIS A 267 -7.38 -0.83 11.44
C HIS A 267 -8.26 -0.11 12.48
N SER A 268 -9.58 -0.09 12.24
CA SER A 268 -10.63 0.30 13.18
C SER A 268 -10.77 -0.59 14.43
N GLY A 269 -10.07 -1.73 14.49
CA GLY A 269 -10.03 -2.64 15.65
C GLY A 269 -11.07 -3.76 15.65
N GLN A 270 -11.94 -3.85 14.64
CA GLN A 270 -12.83 -5.00 14.50
C GLN A 270 -12.12 -6.22 13.90
N ILE A 271 -12.65 -7.40 14.19
CA ILE A 271 -12.09 -8.69 13.78
C ILE A 271 -13.05 -9.31 12.76
N VAL A 272 -12.53 -9.68 11.59
CA VAL A 272 -13.28 -10.36 10.53
C VAL A 272 -12.93 -11.84 10.54
N LEU A 273 -13.95 -12.69 10.54
CA LEU A 273 -13.87 -14.15 10.56
C LEU A 273 -14.40 -14.66 9.21
N GLY A 274 -13.61 -15.44 8.47
CA GLY A 274 -14.03 -16.10 7.24
C GLY A 274 -13.92 -17.62 7.39
N GLY A 275 -14.91 -18.37 6.90
CA GLY A 275 -14.86 -19.82 7.03
C GLY A 275 -16.10 -20.55 6.52
N ARG A 276 -16.19 -21.84 6.87
CA ARG A 276 -17.35 -22.70 6.62
C ARG A 276 -18.18 -22.85 7.90
N PHE A 277 -19.01 -21.84 8.15
CA PHE A 277 -19.97 -21.79 9.26
C PHE A 277 -21.26 -21.09 8.84
N VAL A 278 -22.32 -21.26 9.62
CA VAL A 278 -23.66 -20.68 9.33
C VAL A 278 -24.22 -19.84 10.48
N GLN A 279 -23.45 -19.70 11.57
CA GLN A 279 -23.83 -18.88 12.71
C GLN A 279 -22.62 -18.23 13.38
N TYR A 280 -22.89 -17.26 14.23
CA TYR A 280 -21.98 -16.74 15.25
C TYR A 280 -22.76 -16.50 16.53
N SER A 281 -22.35 -17.13 17.64
CA SER A 281 -22.99 -17.04 18.95
C SER A 281 -24.52 -17.27 18.90
N GLY A 282 -24.96 -18.25 18.12
CA GLY A 282 -26.38 -18.57 17.95
C GLY A 282 -27.15 -17.71 16.92
N ILE A 283 -26.52 -16.66 16.38
CA ILE A 283 -27.12 -15.78 15.36
C ILE A 283 -26.71 -16.24 13.97
N ASN A 284 -27.65 -16.30 13.02
CA ASN A 284 -27.36 -16.66 11.64
C ASN A 284 -26.34 -15.69 11.01
N ARG A 285 -25.19 -16.23 10.63
CA ARG A 285 -24.09 -15.54 9.95
C ARG A 285 -23.38 -16.55 9.08
N THR A 286 -23.58 -16.44 7.77
CA THR A 286 -23.12 -17.45 6.83
C THR A 286 -21.76 -17.07 6.27
N PHE A 287 -20.78 -17.94 6.52
CA PHE A 287 -19.42 -17.96 5.97
C PHE A 287 -18.49 -16.79 6.32
N ILE A 288 -19.02 -15.67 6.77
CA ILE A 288 -18.25 -14.54 7.25
C ILE A 288 -18.99 -13.81 8.37
N ALA A 289 -18.26 -13.34 9.37
CA ALA A 289 -18.77 -12.55 10.47
C ALA A 289 -17.75 -11.45 10.82
N ARG A 290 -18.23 -10.34 11.37
CA ARG A 290 -17.38 -9.33 12.00
C ARG A 290 -17.75 -9.20 13.47
N VAL A 291 -16.74 -9.10 14.32
CA VAL A 291 -16.91 -9.00 15.77
C VAL A 291 -16.08 -7.84 16.32
N PHE A 292 -16.53 -7.28 17.44
CA PHE A 292 -15.80 -6.25 18.16
C PHE A 292 -14.67 -6.85 19.01
N SER A 293 -13.87 -5.98 19.62
CA SER A 293 -12.71 -6.38 20.42
C SER A 293 -13.07 -7.15 21.69
N ASP A 294 -14.34 -7.15 22.12
CA ASP A 294 -14.85 -7.97 23.23
C ASP A 294 -15.42 -9.32 22.78
N GLY A 295 -15.47 -9.58 21.46
CA GLY A 295 -16.05 -10.81 20.88
C GLY A 295 -17.54 -10.71 20.55
N SER A 296 -18.20 -9.58 20.83
CA SER A 296 -19.60 -9.38 20.44
C SER A 296 -19.75 -9.21 18.92
N LEU A 297 -20.85 -9.72 18.36
CA LEU A 297 -21.14 -9.67 16.93
C LEU A 297 -21.46 -8.23 16.48
N ASP A 298 -20.87 -7.81 15.35
CA ASP A 298 -21.30 -6.61 14.64
C ASP A 298 -22.53 -6.93 13.77
N PHE A 299 -23.69 -6.47 14.22
CA PHE A 299 -24.95 -6.67 13.50
C PHE A 299 -25.03 -5.90 12.18
N GLY A 300 -24.25 -4.82 12.03
CA GLY A 300 -24.23 -4.00 10.82
C GLY A 300 -23.47 -4.65 9.65
N PHE A 301 -22.75 -5.74 9.89
CA PHE A 301 -21.96 -6.44 8.88
C PHE A 301 -22.62 -7.77 8.49
N ASP A 302 -23.22 -7.81 7.30
CA ASP A 302 -23.90 -9.00 6.76
C ASP A 302 -23.79 -9.12 5.23
N PRO A 303 -22.61 -9.50 4.70
CA PRO A 303 -22.38 -9.57 3.25
C PRO A 303 -23.11 -10.73 2.54
N ALA A 304 -23.52 -11.79 3.25
CA ALA A 304 -24.21 -12.95 2.70
C ALA A 304 -23.57 -13.58 1.42
N PRO A 305 -22.31 -14.05 1.46
CA PRO A 305 -21.75 -14.91 0.41
C PRO A 305 -22.52 -16.23 0.31
N ASN A 306 -22.55 -16.83 -0.89
CA ASN A 306 -23.27 -18.09 -1.13
C ASN A 306 -22.45 -19.36 -0.83
N ASP A 307 -21.15 -19.23 -0.58
CA ASP A 307 -20.26 -20.31 -0.15
C ASP A 307 -19.12 -19.77 0.73
N TRP A 308 -18.26 -20.65 1.23
CA TRP A 308 -17.30 -20.30 2.26
C TRP A 308 -16.16 -19.37 1.82
N ILE A 309 -15.73 -18.53 2.77
CA ILE A 309 -14.55 -17.67 2.64
C ILE A 309 -13.32 -18.43 3.13
N GLN A 310 -12.25 -18.44 2.34
CA GLN A 310 -11.01 -19.14 2.62
C GLN A 310 -9.87 -18.19 3.00
N SER A 311 -9.90 -16.94 2.53
CA SER A 311 -8.83 -15.96 2.76
C SER A 311 -9.39 -14.54 2.86
N LEU A 312 -8.73 -13.70 3.67
CA LEU A 312 -9.09 -12.33 3.95
C LEU A 312 -7.84 -11.44 3.89
N ALA A 313 -7.97 -10.24 3.32
CA ALA A 313 -6.99 -9.17 3.44
C ALA A 313 -7.70 -7.83 3.68
N ILE A 314 -7.10 -6.96 4.51
CA ILE A 314 -7.66 -5.64 4.85
C ILE A 314 -6.88 -4.58 4.09
N GLU A 315 -7.56 -3.83 3.23
CA GLU A 315 -7.02 -2.66 2.54
C GLU A 315 -6.74 -1.50 3.51
N PRO A 316 -5.82 -0.57 3.19
CA PRO A 316 -5.53 0.59 4.05
C PRO A 316 -6.73 1.46 4.43
N ASP A 317 -7.80 1.43 3.62
CA ASP A 317 -9.05 2.15 3.87
C ASP A 317 -10.13 1.30 4.59
N ASP A 318 -9.70 0.22 5.25
CA ASP A 318 -10.52 -0.76 5.98
C ASP A 318 -11.51 -1.57 5.13
N ARG A 319 -11.47 -1.46 3.80
CA ARG A 319 -12.18 -2.40 2.93
C ARG A 319 -11.58 -3.79 3.02
N ILE A 320 -12.38 -4.80 2.71
CA ILE A 320 -12.04 -6.20 2.95
C ILE A 320 -12.01 -6.93 1.63
N LEU A 321 -10.85 -7.42 1.22
CA LEU A 321 -10.71 -8.35 0.10
C LEU A 321 -10.95 -9.78 0.60
N VAL A 322 -11.73 -10.54 -0.16
CA VAL A 322 -12.09 -11.92 0.19
C VAL A 322 -11.79 -12.87 -0.96
N GLY A 323 -11.23 -14.03 -0.60
CA GLY A 323 -11.01 -15.17 -1.50
C GLY A 323 -11.71 -16.42 -0.96
N GLY A 324 -12.30 -17.25 -1.82
CA GLY A 324 -12.99 -18.46 -1.38
C GLY A 324 -13.62 -19.28 -2.49
N PHE A 325 -14.63 -20.08 -2.14
CA PHE A 325 -15.38 -20.97 -3.05
C PHE A 325 -16.65 -20.33 -3.62
N PHE A 326 -17.05 -19.16 -3.10
CA PHE A 326 -18.28 -18.49 -3.50
C PHE A 326 -18.31 -18.16 -5.00
N THR A 327 -19.52 -18.14 -5.55
CA THR A 327 -19.82 -17.69 -6.92
C THR A 327 -20.68 -16.43 -6.93
N GLY A 328 -21.17 -16.02 -5.77
CA GLY A 328 -21.91 -14.77 -5.62
C GLY A 328 -22.02 -14.32 -4.16
N ILE A 329 -22.25 -13.02 -4.00
CA ILE A 329 -22.39 -12.38 -2.70
C ILE A 329 -23.60 -11.46 -2.74
N ASN A 330 -24.57 -11.72 -1.85
CA ASN A 330 -25.86 -11.03 -1.82
C ASN A 330 -26.52 -10.93 -3.21
N GLY A 331 -26.50 -12.03 -3.98
CA GLY A 331 -27.04 -12.11 -5.34
C GLY A 331 -26.17 -11.50 -6.46
N VAL A 332 -25.07 -10.83 -6.13
CA VAL A 332 -24.11 -10.29 -7.12
C VAL A 332 -23.10 -11.36 -7.49
N GLY A 333 -22.95 -11.67 -8.79
CA GLY A 333 -21.98 -12.65 -9.28
C GLY A 333 -20.53 -12.25 -8.96
N ARG A 334 -19.80 -13.14 -8.29
CA ARG A 334 -18.40 -12.97 -7.88
C ARG A 334 -17.76 -14.35 -7.78
N ASN A 335 -16.91 -14.71 -8.74
CA ASN A 335 -16.29 -16.03 -8.77
C ASN A 335 -14.97 -16.03 -8.00
N SER A 336 -15.03 -16.56 -6.77
CA SER A 336 -13.92 -16.80 -5.84
C SER A 336 -13.15 -15.58 -5.33
N ILE A 337 -13.41 -14.37 -5.84
CA ILE A 337 -12.81 -13.13 -5.34
C ILE A 337 -13.83 -11.99 -5.30
N ALA A 338 -13.77 -11.17 -4.25
CA ALA A 338 -14.58 -9.97 -4.12
C ALA A 338 -13.94 -8.97 -3.15
N ARG A 339 -14.53 -7.77 -3.09
CA ARG A 339 -14.23 -6.76 -2.08
C ARG A 339 -15.50 -6.32 -1.38
N PHE A 340 -15.43 -6.10 -0.08
CA PHE A 340 -16.45 -5.47 0.74
C PHE A 340 -16.07 -4.05 1.11
N ASN A 341 -17.06 -3.17 1.09
CA ASN A 341 -16.98 -1.88 1.75
C ASN A 341 -16.84 -2.08 3.27
N THR A 342 -16.46 -1.02 3.99
CA THR A 342 -16.30 -1.05 5.45
C THR A 342 -17.57 -1.40 6.22
N ASN A 343 -18.75 -1.28 5.60
CA ASN A 343 -20.03 -1.70 6.17
C ASN A 343 -20.44 -3.14 5.82
N GLY A 344 -19.64 -3.89 5.06
CA GLY A 344 -19.95 -5.25 4.62
C GLY A 344 -20.79 -5.35 3.34
N SER A 345 -21.22 -4.25 2.73
CA SER A 345 -21.82 -4.31 1.39
C SER A 345 -20.76 -4.67 0.33
N VAL A 346 -21.17 -5.37 -0.73
CA VAL A 346 -20.28 -5.67 -1.88
C VAL A 346 -19.83 -4.37 -2.53
N ASP A 347 -18.53 -4.20 -2.70
CA ASP A 347 -17.97 -3.09 -3.47
C ASP A 347 -18.11 -3.39 -4.98
N LEU A 348 -19.06 -2.72 -5.62
CA LEU A 348 -19.33 -2.87 -7.04
C LEU A 348 -18.26 -2.21 -7.93
N THR A 349 -17.40 -1.35 -7.37
CA THR A 349 -16.28 -0.76 -8.11
C THR A 349 -15.10 -1.73 -8.26
N PHE A 350 -15.07 -2.78 -7.44
CA PHE A 350 -14.22 -3.94 -7.63
C PHE A 350 -14.94 -4.97 -8.49
N ASP A 351 -14.54 -5.00 -9.76
CA ASP A 351 -15.13 -5.90 -10.75
C ASP A 351 -14.09 -6.89 -11.27
N PRO A 352 -14.14 -8.17 -10.83
CA PRO A 352 -13.27 -9.21 -11.34
C PRO A 352 -13.69 -9.76 -12.71
N GLY A 353 -14.76 -9.24 -13.31
CA GLY A 353 -15.33 -9.77 -14.55
C GLY A 353 -15.79 -11.21 -14.35
N ALA A 354 -15.32 -12.13 -15.20
CA ALA A 354 -15.60 -13.56 -15.02
C ALA A 354 -14.93 -14.19 -13.78
N GLY A 355 -14.00 -13.47 -13.12
CA GLY A 355 -13.27 -13.94 -11.94
C GLY A 355 -12.40 -15.16 -12.23
N CYS A 356 -12.14 -15.96 -11.19
CA CYS A 356 -11.36 -17.19 -11.32
C CYS A 356 -12.23 -18.32 -11.91
N VAL A 357 -11.72 -19.03 -12.91
CA VAL A 357 -12.42 -20.16 -13.56
C VAL A 357 -11.45 -21.29 -13.92
N GLY A 358 -11.94 -22.53 -13.83
CA GLY A 358 -11.25 -23.75 -14.27
C GLY A 358 -10.43 -24.41 -13.16
N SER A 359 -9.86 -25.57 -13.45
CA SER A 359 -8.97 -26.30 -12.55
C SER A 359 -8.09 -27.26 -13.35
N LEU A 360 -6.83 -27.40 -12.95
CA LEU A 360 -5.92 -28.44 -13.44
C LEU A 360 -6.05 -29.75 -12.66
N THR A 361 -6.81 -29.76 -11.57
CA THR A 361 -6.95 -30.87 -10.65
C THR A 361 -8.42 -31.28 -10.51
N ASN A 362 -8.70 -32.25 -9.64
CA ASN A 362 -10.05 -32.60 -9.23
C ASN A 362 -10.63 -31.65 -8.17
N ASP A 363 -9.85 -30.70 -7.67
CA ASP A 363 -10.32 -29.69 -6.72
C ASP A 363 -11.12 -28.63 -7.48
N ALA A 364 -12.21 -28.17 -6.87
CA ALA A 364 -13.05 -27.12 -7.43
C ALA A 364 -12.31 -25.76 -7.45
N THR A 365 -12.71 -24.89 -8.38
CA THR A 365 -12.17 -23.53 -8.49
C THR A 365 -12.35 -22.76 -7.18
N GLN A 366 -11.26 -22.16 -6.68
CA GLN A 366 -11.27 -21.38 -5.45
C GLN A 366 -10.03 -20.48 -5.36
N VAL A 367 -10.13 -19.40 -4.60
CA VAL A 367 -8.97 -18.64 -4.13
C VAL A 367 -8.66 -19.07 -2.70
N ARG A 368 -7.44 -19.58 -2.45
CA ARG A 368 -7.00 -20.05 -1.13
C ARG A 368 -6.21 -19.01 -0.35
N SER A 369 -5.57 -18.09 -1.05
CA SER A 369 -4.78 -17.02 -0.44
C SER A 369 -4.97 -15.72 -1.22
N ILE A 370 -5.27 -14.65 -0.50
CA ILE A 370 -5.29 -13.29 -1.00
C ILE A 370 -4.34 -12.43 -0.17
N ALA A 371 -3.52 -11.60 -0.82
CA ALA A 371 -2.56 -10.75 -0.14
C ALA A 371 -2.43 -9.41 -0.85
N LEU A 372 -2.27 -8.32 -0.08
CA LEU A 372 -1.93 -7.02 -0.61
C LEU A 372 -0.46 -6.97 -1.01
N GLN A 373 -0.20 -6.51 -2.22
CA GLN A 373 1.13 -6.17 -2.69
C GLN A 373 1.23 -4.63 -2.81
N GLN A 374 2.46 -4.11 -2.72
CA GLN A 374 2.71 -2.68 -2.87
C GLN A 374 2.16 -2.09 -4.17
N PHE A 375 1.93 -0.78 -4.15
CA PHE A 375 1.50 0.03 -5.30
C PHE A 375 0.14 -0.37 -5.88
N GLY A 376 -0.82 -0.62 -5.00
CA GLY A 376 -2.22 -0.81 -5.37
C GLY A 376 -2.49 -2.16 -6.04
N ARG A 377 -1.86 -3.21 -5.55
CA ARG A 377 -1.89 -4.55 -6.14
C ARG A 377 -2.43 -5.58 -5.17
N VAL A 378 -3.11 -6.57 -5.73
CA VAL A 378 -3.61 -7.73 -4.99
C VAL A 378 -3.09 -9.00 -5.65
N LEU A 379 -2.52 -9.90 -4.87
CA LEU A 379 -2.16 -11.24 -5.30
C LEU A 379 -3.24 -12.21 -4.85
N ALA A 380 -3.62 -13.11 -5.75
CA ALA A 380 -4.48 -14.24 -5.43
C ALA A 380 -3.84 -15.55 -5.89
N GLY A 381 -3.80 -16.53 -4.99
CA GLY A 381 -3.36 -17.90 -5.24
C GLY A 381 -4.47 -18.90 -4.91
N GLY A 382 -4.59 -19.99 -5.67
CA GLY A 382 -5.63 -20.98 -5.42
C GLY A 382 -5.64 -22.13 -6.42
N VAL A 383 -6.86 -22.52 -6.80
CA VAL A 383 -7.15 -23.52 -7.83
C VAL A 383 -7.93 -22.82 -8.93
N PHE A 384 -7.28 -22.50 -10.05
CA PHE A 384 -7.90 -21.91 -11.24
C PHE A 384 -6.95 -21.99 -12.44
N THR A 385 -7.50 -21.96 -13.66
CA THR A 385 -6.69 -21.91 -14.91
C THR A 385 -6.84 -20.59 -15.65
N SER A 386 -7.75 -19.73 -15.18
CA SER A 386 -7.98 -18.44 -15.79
C SER A 386 -8.51 -17.43 -14.81
N TYR A 387 -8.25 -16.15 -15.11
CA TYR A 387 -8.85 -15.01 -14.47
C TYR A 387 -9.44 -14.10 -15.56
N ASN A 388 -10.73 -13.78 -15.45
CA ASN A 388 -11.43 -12.94 -16.43
C ASN A 388 -11.18 -13.37 -17.89
N ASN A 389 -11.27 -14.67 -18.16
CA ASN A 389 -11.02 -15.31 -19.46
C ASN A 389 -9.58 -15.22 -19.99
N GLN A 390 -8.61 -14.79 -19.17
CA GLN A 390 -7.18 -14.83 -19.49
C GLN A 390 -6.53 -15.99 -18.75
N LEU A 391 -5.71 -16.79 -19.45
CA LEU A 391 -5.04 -17.95 -18.84
C LEU A 391 -4.09 -17.50 -17.72
N ARG A 392 -4.27 -18.11 -16.54
CA ARG A 392 -3.51 -17.87 -15.32
C ARG A 392 -3.61 -19.14 -14.48
N ASP A 393 -2.58 -19.98 -14.46
CA ASP A 393 -2.65 -21.19 -13.66
C ASP A 393 -2.29 -20.90 -12.20
N ASN A 394 -3.34 -20.89 -11.38
CA ASN A 394 -3.32 -20.88 -9.91
C ASN A 394 -2.73 -19.64 -9.23
N ILE A 395 -2.21 -18.67 -9.97
CA ILE A 395 -1.72 -17.39 -9.43
C ILE A 395 -2.05 -16.23 -10.37
N VAL A 396 -2.55 -15.13 -9.80
CA VAL A 396 -2.90 -13.91 -10.53
C VAL A 396 -2.58 -12.67 -9.69
N ARG A 397 -2.27 -11.55 -10.37
CA ARG A 397 -2.17 -10.22 -9.78
C ARG A 397 -3.22 -9.30 -10.36
N LEU A 398 -3.85 -8.49 -9.51
CA LEU A 398 -4.93 -7.57 -9.83
C LEU A 398 -4.60 -6.15 -9.37
N PHE A 399 -5.34 -5.17 -9.86
CA PHE A 399 -5.36 -3.82 -9.28
C PHE A 399 -6.42 -3.72 -8.18
N ASP A 400 -6.11 -3.05 -7.07
CA ASP A 400 -7.12 -2.64 -6.08
C ASP A 400 -7.69 -1.24 -6.37
N GLY A 401 -7.08 -0.49 -7.29
CA GLY A 401 -7.42 0.91 -7.60
C GLY A 401 -7.15 1.88 -6.46
N ALA A 402 -6.17 1.57 -5.61
CA ALA A 402 -5.65 2.45 -4.58
C ALA A 402 -5.27 3.82 -5.16
N ALA A 403 -5.49 4.84 -4.34
CA ALA A 403 -5.12 6.19 -4.68
C ALA A 403 -3.60 6.36 -4.60
N SER A 404 -3.00 7.10 -5.53
CA SER A 404 -1.54 7.33 -5.57
C SER A 404 -1.19 8.68 -6.19
N PHE A 405 0.00 9.18 -5.89
CA PHE A 405 0.50 10.41 -6.52
C PHE A 405 0.86 10.19 -7.98
N GLN A 406 0.23 10.96 -8.87
CA GLN A 406 0.54 10.98 -10.31
C GLN A 406 1.35 12.21 -10.72
N ASN A 407 1.27 13.29 -9.95
CA ASN A 407 1.98 14.52 -10.24
C ASN A 407 2.44 15.24 -8.96
N LEU A 408 3.61 15.86 -9.06
CA LEU A 408 4.04 17.00 -8.26
C LEU A 408 4.07 18.24 -9.12
N SER A 409 3.62 19.36 -8.56
CA SER A 409 3.83 20.67 -9.15
C SER A 409 4.23 21.68 -8.09
N ALA A 410 5.04 22.65 -8.47
CA ALA A 410 5.36 23.79 -7.65
C ALA A 410 5.43 25.06 -8.48
N ARG A 411 4.73 26.11 -8.05
CA ARG A 411 4.78 27.43 -8.66
C ARG A 411 5.30 28.44 -7.65
N ALA A 412 6.29 29.21 -8.07
CA ALA A 412 6.84 30.32 -7.28
C ALA A 412 7.51 31.34 -8.19
N HIS A 413 7.83 32.51 -7.63
CA HIS A 413 8.73 33.45 -8.28
C HIS A 413 10.16 32.89 -8.22
N VAL A 414 10.73 32.60 -9.39
CA VAL A 414 12.09 32.09 -9.55
C VAL A 414 13.06 33.28 -9.58
N PHE A 415 13.90 33.38 -8.55
CA PHE A 415 15.01 34.33 -8.50
C PHE A 415 16.32 33.64 -8.89
N THR A 416 17.46 34.20 -8.49
CA THR A 416 18.79 33.65 -8.66
C THR A 416 19.34 33.12 -7.33
N GLY A 417 20.50 32.45 -7.37
CA GLY A 417 21.19 31.97 -6.16
C GLY A 417 20.36 30.95 -5.36
N GLU A 418 20.26 31.17 -4.05
CA GLU A 418 19.51 30.28 -3.13
C GLU A 418 17.98 30.38 -3.28
N ARG A 419 17.47 31.36 -4.03
CA ARG A 419 16.04 31.69 -4.20
C ARG A 419 15.43 31.18 -5.51
N ILE A 420 16.09 30.23 -6.17
CA ILE A 420 15.53 29.49 -7.31
C ILE A 420 14.38 28.58 -6.84
N LEU A 421 13.56 28.09 -7.77
CA LEU A 421 12.59 27.03 -7.47
C LEU A 421 13.29 25.67 -7.56
N ILE A 422 13.15 24.87 -6.50
CA ILE A 422 13.69 23.51 -6.45
C ILE A 422 12.55 22.55 -6.15
N ALA A 423 12.34 21.58 -7.03
CA ALA A 423 11.41 20.47 -6.81
C ALA A 423 12.19 19.22 -6.41
N GLY A 424 12.01 18.76 -5.17
CA GLY A 424 12.54 17.48 -4.69
C GLY A 424 11.47 16.40 -4.73
N PHE A 425 11.86 15.16 -5.02
CA PHE A 425 10.92 14.03 -5.00
C PHE A 425 11.64 12.73 -4.67
N ILE A 426 10.90 11.75 -4.15
CA ILE A 426 11.41 10.41 -3.85
C ILE A 426 10.64 9.40 -4.69
N ILE A 427 11.40 8.57 -5.41
CA ILE A 427 10.89 7.36 -6.04
C ILE A 427 11.05 6.21 -5.06
N GLY A 428 9.94 5.62 -4.60
CA GLY A 428 9.93 4.38 -3.84
C GLY A 428 9.75 3.16 -4.74
N GLY A 429 9.96 1.96 -4.19
CA GLY A 429 9.83 0.68 -4.90
C GLY A 429 11.18 0.06 -5.22
N THR A 430 11.21 -0.82 -6.21
CA THR A 430 12.43 -1.55 -6.62
C THR A 430 12.74 -1.49 -8.10
N GLU A 431 11.80 -1.04 -8.92
CA GLU A 431 12.01 -0.89 -10.36
C GLU A 431 12.31 0.56 -10.74
N ASN A 432 12.88 0.75 -11.93
CA ASN A 432 13.08 2.09 -12.47
C ASN A 432 11.72 2.69 -12.83
N LYS A 433 11.43 3.87 -12.29
CA LYS A 433 10.24 4.66 -12.62
C LYS A 433 10.54 5.62 -13.76
N ARG A 434 9.75 5.56 -14.83
CA ARG A 434 9.80 6.58 -15.87
C ARG A 434 9.01 7.81 -15.44
N VAL A 435 9.67 8.97 -15.39
CA VAL A 435 9.06 10.26 -15.04
C VAL A 435 9.29 11.31 -16.12
N LEU A 436 8.34 12.23 -16.26
CA LEU A 436 8.51 13.46 -17.03
C LEU A 436 8.64 14.65 -16.06
N ILE A 437 9.76 15.34 -16.12
CA ILE A 437 10.01 16.58 -15.38
C ILE A 437 9.84 17.76 -16.32
N ARG A 438 9.04 18.77 -15.96
CA ARG A 438 8.81 19.98 -16.78
C ARG A 438 9.16 21.25 -16.01
N GLY A 439 9.64 22.24 -16.75
CA GLY A 439 9.91 23.59 -16.28
C GLY A 439 9.20 24.58 -17.18
N LEU A 440 8.03 25.05 -16.76
CA LEU A 440 7.20 25.97 -17.53
C LEU A 440 7.43 27.42 -17.10
N GLY A 441 7.32 28.31 -18.08
CA GLY A 441 7.56 29.74 -17.96
C GLY A 441 6.58 30.49 -18.85
N ARG A 442 6.96 30.77 -20.10
CA ARG A 442 6.14 31.55 -21.06
C ARG A 442 4.68 31.09 -21.16
N SER A 443 4.44 29.79 -21.06
CA SER A 443 3.08 29.24 -21.18
C SER A 443 2.17 29.71 -20.04
N LEU A 444 2.71 30.10 -18.89
CA LEU A 444 1.94 30.60 -17.74
C LEU A 444 1.19 31.91 -18.05
N ALA A 445 1.70 32.73 -18.97
CA ALA A 445 1.03 33.97 -19.37
C ALA A 445 -0.36 33.70 -19.97
N SER A 446 -0.53 32.59 -20.69
CA SER A 446 -1.83 32.17 -21.24
C SER A 446 -2.87 31.81 -20.16
N PHE A 447 -2.44 31.61 -18.92
CA PHE A 447 -3.28 31.35 -17.75
C PHE A 447 -3.48 32.58 -16.86
N GLY A 448 -3.18 33.78 -17.38
CA GLY A 448 -3.33 35.03 -16.65
C GLY A 448 -2.29 35.24 -15.54
N ILE A 449 -1.14 34.54 -15.62
CA ILE A 449 -0.01 34.76 -14.72
C ILE A 449 1.00 35.70 -15.40
N PRO A 450 1.00 37.00 -15.10
CA PRO A 450 1.97 37.94 -15.65
C PRO A 450 3.37 37.70 -15.07
N GLY A 451 4.40 38.24 -15.72
CA GLY A 451 5.78 38.15 -15.21
C GLY A 451 6.35 36.74 -15.22
N SER A 452 5.89 35.88 -16.12
CA SER A 452 6.37 34.51 -16.25
C SER A 452 7.84 34.45 -16.66
N LEU A 453 8.55 33.42 -16.19
CA LEU A 453 9.94 33.16 -16.54
C LEU A 453 10.10 32.97 -18.05
N ALA A 454 10.94 33.79 -18.68
CA ALA A 454 10.99 33.87 -20.14
C ALA A 454 11.69 32.69 -20.82
N ASP A 455 12.65 32.05 -20.16
CA ASP A 455 13.43 30.94 -20.72
C ASP A 455 13.84 30.02 -19.56
N PRO A 456 12.97 29.08 -19.15
CA PRO A 456 13.25 28.17 -18.04
C PRO A 456 14.26 27.08 -18.43
N THR A 457 15.22 26.82 -17.54
CA THR A 457 16.16 25.70 -17.62
C THR A 457 15.91 24.72 -16.48
N LEU A 458 15.99 23.42 -16.76
CA LEU A 458 15.97 22.33 -15.77
C LEU A 458 17.35 21.69 -15.62
N SER A 459 17.72 21.36 -14.39
CA SER A 459 18.86 20.48 -14.09
C SER A 459 18.47 19.50 -13.00
N LEU A 460 18.66 18.21 -13.25
CA LEU A 460 18.28 17.12 -12.38
C LEU A 460 19.51 16.56 -11.66
N TYR A 461 19.40 16.38 -10.35
CA TYR A 461 20.45 15.88 -9.49
C TYR A 461 19.99 14.64 -8.70
N ASP A 462 20.93 13.74 -8.40
CA ASP A 462 20.71 12.63 -7.48
C ASP A 462 20.89 13.04 -6.01
N HIS A 463 20.69 12.09 -5.10
CA HIS A 463 20.84 12.26 -3.65
C HIS A 463 22.25 12.66 -3.18
N THR A 464 23.29 12.47 -4.01
CA THR A 464 24.67 12.90 -3.72
C THR A 464 24.94 14.34 -4.17
N GLY A 465 24.00 14.95 -4.91
CA GLY A 465 24.17 16.24 -5.55
C GLY A 465 24.87 16.18 -6.90
N ALA A 466 25.09 14.97 -7.46
CA ALA A 466 25.65 14.82 -8.80
C ALA A 466 24.61 15.15 -9.87
N LEU A 467 25.03 15.89 -10.91
CA LEU A 467 24.16 16.22 -12.04
C LEU A 467 23.91 14.96 -12.87
N ILE A 468 22.64 14.59 -13.03
CA ILE A 468 22.20 13.51 -13.91
C ILE A 468 22.07 14.04 -15.34
N THR A 469 21.28 15.10 -15.53
CA THR A 469 21.03 15.69 -16.85
C THR A 469 20.43 17.09 -16.73
N ALA A 470 20.41 17.84 -17.83
CA ALA A 470 19.83 19.18 -17.92
C ALA A 470 19.17 19.40 -19.28
N ASN A 471 18.18 20.28 -19.32
CA ASN A 471 17.49 20.66 -20.54
C ASN A 471 16.99 22.11 -20.43
N ASP A 472 17.06 22.87 -21.51
CA ASP A 472 16.51 24.23 -21.63
C ASP A 472 15.49 24.37 -22.76
N ASN A 473 15.31 23.34 -23.60
CA ASN A 473 14.34 23.29 -24.69
C ASN A 473 13.91 21.84 -24.91
N TRP A 474 12.65 21.53 -24.65
CA TRP A 474 12.16 20.15 -24.61
C TRP A 474 12.27 19.42 -25.96
N LYS A 475 12.20 20.16 -27.08
CA LYS A 475 12.33 19.59 -28.43
C LYS A 475 13.76 19.20 -28.80
N ALA A 476 14.77 19.73 -28.10
CA ALA A 476 16.16 19.60 -28.52
C ALA A 476 16.65 18.14 -28.55
N THR A 477 16.20 17.31 -27.61
CA THR A 477 16.74 15.95 -27.42
C THR A 477 15.70 14.85 -27.33
N GLN A 478 14.45 15.15 -26.92
CA GLN A 478 13.46 14.13 -26.58
C GLN A 478 12.06 14.44 -27.15
N GLN A 479 11.97 15.23 -28.22
CA GLN A 479 10.71 15.72 -28.79
C GLN A 479 9.67 14.61 -28.97
N THR A 480 10.02 13.56 -29.73
CA THR A 480 9.10 12.48 -30.07
C THR A 480 8.63 11.73 -28.83
N GLN A 481 9.53 11.39 -27.90
CA GLN A 481 9.18 10.65 -26.70
C GLN A 481 8.32 11.48 -25.74
N ILE A 482 8.61 12.78 -25.62
CA ILE A 482 7.83 13.70 -24.77
C ILE A 482 6.44 13.93 -25.38
N GLN A 483 6.32 14.10 -26.70
CA GLN A 483 5.02 14.20 -27.37
C GLN A 483 4.16 12.95 -27.16
N ALA A 484 4.77 11.75 -27.18
CA ALA A 484 4.06 10.49 -26.96
C ALA A 484 3.44 10.38 -25.55
N THR A 485 3.93 11.14 -24.56
CA THR A 485 3.32 11.19 -23.23
C THR A 485 2.00 11.98 -23.20
N GLY A 486 1.73 12.81 -24.21
CA GLY A 486 0.63 13.77 -24.19
C GLY A 486 0.83 14.97 -23.26
N LEU A 487 2.01 15.08 -22.62
CA LEU A 487 2.33 16.09 -21.60
C LEU A 487 3.44 17.06 -22.05
N ALA A 488 3.70 17.17 -23.36
CA ALA A 488 4.71 18.09 -23.88
C ALA A 488 4.47 19.54 -23.43
N PRO A 489 5.52 20.29 -23.06
CA PRO A 489 5.39 21.73 -22.84
C PRO A 489 4.80 22.43 -24.08
N PRO A 490 3.83 23.34 -23.93
CA PRO A 490 3.22 24.01 -25.07
C PRO A 490 4.13 25.04 -25.76
N ASN A 491 5.19 25.52 -25.10
CA ASN A 491 6.16 26.43 -25.70
C ASN A 491 7.52 25.75 -25.93
N ASP A 492 8.15 26.04 -27.07
CA ASP A 492 9.41 25.39 -27.47
C ASP A 492 10.61 25.81 -26.61
N PHE A 493 10.55 26.99 -25.98
CA PHE A 493 11.56 27.50 -25.04
C PHE A 493 11.41 26.94 -23.62
N GLU A 494 10.50 25.99 -23.40
CA GLU A 494 10.31 25.39 -22.09
C GLU A 494 11.13 24.11 -21.96
N ALA A 495 11.62 23.86 -20.74
CA ALA A 495 12.46 22.71 -20.45
C ALA A 495 11.62 21.47 -20.12
N ALA A 496 12.06 20.31 -20.58
CA ALA A 496 11.56 19.04 -20.08
C ALA A 496 12.61 17.92 -20.16
N ILE A 497 12.52 16.99 -19.21
CA ILE A 497 13.39 15.82 -19.08
C ILE A 497 12.49 14.59 -18.92
N LEU A 498 12.55 13.64 -19.86
CA LEU A 498 11.88 12.34 -19.76
C LEU A 498 12.91 11.27 -19.42
N ILE A 499 12.84 10.66 -18.24
CA ILE A 499 13.93 9.82 -17.75
C ILE A 499 13.43 8.66 -16.88
N GLY A 500 14.12 7.53 -16.93
CA GLY A 500 13.94 6.43 -16.00
C GLY A 500 14.84 6.63 -14.77
N LEU A 501 14.26 6.61 -13.58
CA LEU A 501 14.96 6.80 -12.32
C LEU A 501 14.81 5.58 -11.43
N SER A 502 15.91 5.10 -10.87
CA SER A 502 15.87 4.08 -9.82
C SER A 502 15.20 4.62 -8.55
N PRO A 503 14.81 3.75 -7.61
CA PRO A 503 14.35 4.19 -6.31
C PRO A 503 15.42 5.06 -5.61
N GLY A 504 15.01 6.21 -5.08
CA GLY A 504 15.92 7.19 -4.51
C GLY A 504 15.34 8.60 -4.42
N ALA A 505 16.10 9.50 -3.79
CA ALA A 505 15.78 10.92 -3.71
C ALA A 505 16.44 11.70 -4.86
N TYR A 506 15.67 12.60 -5.47
CA TYR A 506 16.08 13.40 -6.61
C TYR A 506 15.67 14.85 -6.43
N THR A 507 16.44 15.74 -7.06
CA THR A 507 16.18 17.18 -7.00
C THR A 507 16.29 17.82 -8.37
N ALA A 508 15.22 18.49 -8.81
CA ALA A 508 15.17 19.25 -10.06
C ALA A 508 15.22 20.76 -9.78
N PHE A 509 16.18 21.44 -10.38
CA PHE A 509 16.37 22.87 -10.25
C PHE A 509 15.74 23.58 -11.44
N LEU A 510 14.79 24.47 -11.19
CA LEU A 510 14.22 25.36 -12.20
C LEU A 510 14.85 26.75 -12.07
N ARG A 511 15.47 27.23 -13.16
CA ARG A 511 16.14 28.53 -13.22
C ARG A 511 15.78 29.28 -14.49
N GLY A 512 15.95 30.59 -14.50
CA GLY A 512 15.95 31.37 -15.74
C GLY A 512 17.30 31.30 -16.44
N LYS A 513 17.30 31.08 -17.75
CA LYS A 513 18.50 31.19 -18.58
C LYS A 513 19.10 32.57 -18.43
N ALA A 514 20.43 32.64 -18.44
CA ALA A 514 21.19 33.87 -18.20
C ALA A 514 20.79 34.61 -16.91
N MET A 515 20.41 33.88 -15.86
CA MET A 515 20.02 34.42 -14.55
C MET A 515 18.79 35.35 -14.59
N THR A 516 17.90 35.15 -15.56
CA THR A 516 16.60 35.83 -15.59
C THR A 516 15.70 35.37 -14.45
N THR A 517 14.73 36.22 -14.09
CA THR A 517 13.78 35.96 -13.00
C THR A 517 12.35 36.06 -13.51
N GLY A 518 11.40 35.45 -12.78
CA GLY A 518 9.98 35.47 -13.10
C GLY A 518 9.25 34.29 -12.51
N ILE A 519 7.93 34.22 -12.70
CA ILE A 519 7.12 33.09 -12.21
C ILE A 519 7.42 31.83 -13.03
N GLY A 520 7.82 30.76 -12.36
CA GLY A 520 8.07 29.45 -12.96
C GLY A 520 7.23 28.36 -12.31
N LEU A 521 6.98 27.29 -13.07
CA LEU A 521 6.28 26.09 -12.62
C LEU A 521 7.15 24.86 -12.89
N ALA A 522 7.53 24.15 -11.83
CA ALA A 522 8.23 22.88 -11.92
C ALA A 522 7.25 21.73 -11.70
N GLU A 523 7.27 20.70 -12.53
CA GLU A 523 6.37 19.56 -12.44
C GLU A 523 7.11 18.24 -12.59
N VAL A 524 6.63 17.19 -11.92
CA VAL A 524 7.11 15.81 -12.06
C VAL A 524 5.89 14.92 -12.24
N TYR A 525 5.79 14.22 -13.37
CA TYR A 525 4.70 13.31 -13.68
C TYR A 525 5.18 11.86 -13.65
N ASP A 526 4.41 10.98 -13.02
CA ASP A 526 4.48 9.54 -13.27
C ASP A 526 3.87 9.26 -14.66
N VAL A 527 4.68 8.73 -15.57
CA VAL A 527 4.25 8.37 -16.93
C VAL A 527 4.33 6.87 -17.19
N ASP A 528 4.53 6.07 -16.13
CA ASP A 528 4.61 4.62 -16.18
C ASP A 528 4.00 4.01 -14.90
N PRO A 529 2.66 3.99 -14.77
CA PRO A 529 1.98 3.58 -13.55
C PRO A 529 2.04 2.06 -13.29
N ASN A 530 2.61 1.26 -14.19
CA ASN A 530 2.52 -0.21 -14.16
C ASN A 530 3.78 -0.93 -13.66
N VAL A 531 4.82 -0.18 -13.28
CA VAL A 531 6.05 -0.72 -12.69
C VAL A 531 6.00 -0.74 -11.17
N ASN A 532 6.86 -1.54 -10.54
CA ASN A 532 7.01 -1.64 -9.09
C ASN A 532 7.76 -0.45 -8.48
N ALA A 533 7.25 0.75 -8.75
CA ALA A 533 7.75 2.00 -8.20
C ALA A 533 6.64 3.05 -8.20
N GLN A 534 6.73 4.05 -7.34
CA GLN A 534 5.86 5.23 -7.37
C GLN A 534 6.53 6.43 -6.69
N PRO A 535 6.12 7.68 -7.02
CA PRO A 535 6.48 8.83 -6.21
C PRO A 535 5.89 8.71 -4.79
N THR A 536 6.72 8.72 -3.75
CA THR A 536 6.27 8.59 -2.34
C THR A 536 6.36 9.88 -1.54
N ASN A 537 7.26 10.77 -1.96
CA ASN A 537 7.36 12.13 -1.44
C ASN A 537 7.52 13.11 -2.58
N LEU A 538 6.94 14.28 -2.37
CA LEU A 538 7.02 15.40 -3.25
C LEU A 538 7.34 16.64 -2.43
N SER A 539 8.26 17.49 -2.88
CA SER A 539 8.68 18.68 -2.14
C SER A 539 9.05 19.84 -3.05
N ALA A 540 8.91 21.07 -2.56
CA ALA A 540 9.35 22.24 -3.28
C ALA A 540 9.88 23.32 -2.35
N ARG A 541 11.08 23.82 -2.67
CA ARG A 541 11.72 24.95 -1.97
C ARG A 541 11.73 26.16 -2.88
N ALA A 542 11.25 27.30 -2.38
CA ALA A 542 11.33 28.57 -3.06
C ALA A 542 11.22 29.75 -2.09
N PHE A 543 11.44 30.96 -2.60
CA PHE A 543 11.15 32.19 -1.87
C PHE A 543 9.62 32.44 -1.84
N VAL A 544 9.11 32.75 -0.64
CA VAL A 544 7.74 33.18 -0.37
C VAL A 544 7.75 34.69 -0.17
N GLY A 545 7.08 35.40 -1.08
CA GLY A 545 6.82 36.83 -1.03
C GLY A 545 5.46 37.16 -0.45
N THR A 546 4.93 38.33 -0.81
CA THR A 546 3.61 38.82 -0.38
C THR A 546 2.62 38.83 -1.54
N GLY A 547 1.33 39.00 -1.24
CA GLY A 547 0.29 39.07 -2.27
C GLY A 547 0.21 37.77 -3.07
N SER A 548 0.46 37.85 -4.38
CA SER A 548 0.41 36.70 -5.28
C SER A 548 1.72 35.91 -5.36
N ASP A 549 2.83 36.43 -4.79
CA ASP A 549 4.16 35.80 -4.82
C ASP A 549 4.34 34.73 -3.73
N VAL A 550 3.31 33.91 -3.52
CA VAL A 550 3.33 32.79 -2.58
C VAL A 550 3.96 31.54 -3.20
N LEU A 551 4.46 30.63 -2.36
CA LEU A 551 4.84 29.30 -2.81
C LEU A 551 3.59 28.43 -2.88
N ILE A 552 3.35 27.85 -4.05
CA ILE A 552 2.22 26.95 -4.28
C ILE A 552 2.76 25.58 -4.61
N GLY A 553 2.44 24.59 -3.79
CA GLY A 553 2.62 23.18 -4.12
C GLY A 553 1.30 22.61 -4.63
N GLY A 554 1.35 21.77 -5.64
CA GLY A 554 0.20 21.05 -6.15
C GLY A 554 0.51 19.57 -6.31
N THR A 555 -0.53 18.75 -6.24
CA THR A 555 -0.42 17.32 -6.53
C THR A 555 -1.70 16.82 -7.20
N ILE A 556 -1.54 15.81 -8.04
CA ILE A 556 -2.65 15.04 -8.60
C ILE A 556 -2.62 13.67 -7.94
N ILE A 557 -3.73 13.33 -7.30
CA ILE A 557 -3.97 11.99 -6.77
C ILE A 557 -4.80 11.26 -7.83
N GLY A 558 -4.26 10.18 -8.36
CA GLY A 558 -4.98 9.24 -9.21
C GLY A 558 -5.55 8.08 -8.43
N GLY A 559 -6.27 7.18 -9.08
CA GLY A 559 -6.92 6.02 -8.46
C GLY A 559 -8.41 5.97 -8.74
N ASN A 560 -9.09 5.00 -8.14
CA ASN A 560 -10.54 4.90 -8.18
C ASN A 560 -11.20 6.02 -7.35
N ALA A 561 -12.28 6.63 -7.85
CA ALA A 561 -12.97 7.74 -7.17
C ALA A 561 -13.42 7.44 -5.72
N ALA A 562 -13.62 6.17 -5.36
CA ALA A 562 -13.99 5.74 -4.01
C ALA A 562 -12.78 5.47 -3.09
N SER A 563 -11.55 5.42 -3.60
CA SER A 563 -10.35 5.24 -2.77
C SER A 563 -9.89 6.57 -2.17
N LEU A 564 -9.15 6.48 -1.05
CA LEU A 564 -8.59 7.63 -0.36
C LEU A 564 -7.09 7.43 -0.17
N GLN A 565 -6.32 8.49 -0.38
CA GLN A 565 -4.90 8.55 -0.03
C GLN A 565 -4.74 9.36 1.25
N ARG A 566 -4.09 8.78 2.25
CA ARG A 566 -3.62 9.51 3.43
C ARG A 566 -2.41 10.36 3.07
N VAL A 567 -2.52 11.68 3.24
CA VAL A 567 -1.50 12.66 2.84
C VAL A 567 -1.14 13.55 4.02
N LEU A 568 0.16 13.65 4.32
CA LEU A 568 0.70 14.71 5.16
C LEU A 568 1.24 15.82 4.26
N VAL A 569 0.71 17.02 4.42
CA VAL A 569 1.25 18.25 3.80
C VAL A 569 1.89 19.08 4.90
N ARG A 570 3.14 19.50 4.73
CA ARG A 570 3.81 20.39 5.70
C ARG A 570 4.56 21.51 5.00
N ALA A 571 4.64 22.66 5.66
CA ALA A 571 5.46 23.78 5.23
C ALA A 571 6.47 24.14 6.31
N LEU A 572 7.75 24.00 5.96
CA LEU A 572 8.89 24.27 6.82
C LEU A 572 9.48 25.64 6.49
N GLY A 573 9.93 26.32 7.54
CA GLY A 573 10.49 27.66 7.45
C GLY A 573 11.64 27.79 8.44
N PRO A 574 11.39 28.00 9.74
CA PRO A 574 12.44 28.14 10.74
C PRO A 574 13.47 27.00 10.75
N SER A 575 13.05 25.74 10.54
CA SER A 575 13.97 24.60 10.53
C SER A 575 14.93 24.58 9.33
N LEU A 576 14.71 25.41 8.31
CA LEU A 576 15.64 25.55 7.20
C LEU A 576 16.93 26.30 7.59
N ALA A 577 16.93 27.04 8.70
CA ALA A 577 18.14 27.70 9.21
C ALA A 577 19.26 26.69 9.50
N SER A 578 18.92 25.53 10.08
CA SER A 578 19.89 24.46 10.33
C SER A 578 20.39 23.77 9.07
N ALA A 579 19.69 23.96 7.93
CA ALA A 579 20.12 23.50 6.61
C ALA A 579 20.94 24.56 5.85
N GLY A 580 21.36 25.64 6.52
CA GLY A 580 22.19 26.70 5.94
C GLY A 580 21.43 27.73 5.12
N ILE A 581 20.09 27.76 5.17
CA ILE A 581 19.30 28.80 4.51
C ILE A 581 19.38 30.09 5.32
N ALA A 582 19.86 31.17 4.70
CA ALA A 582 20.14 32.43 5.39
C ALA A 582 18.86 33.20 5.77
N THR A 583 17.81 33.10 4.95
CA THR A 583 16.55 33.86 5.13
C THR A 583 15.32 32.95 5.15
N PRO A 584 15.21 32.04 6.13
CA PRO A 584 14.04 31.17 6.25
C PRO A 584 12.77 31.97 6.54
N LEU A 585 11.63 31.50 6.02
CA LEU A 585 10.33 32.07 6.35
C LEU A 585 10.04 31.84 7.84
N ALA A 586 9.91 32.92 8.62
CA ALA A 586 9.88 32.82 10.08
C ALA A 586 8.63 32.15 10.66
N ASN A 587 7.49 32.25 9.96
CA ASN A 587 6.22 31.64 10.39
C ASN A 587 5.39 31.27 9.13
N PRO A 588 5.59 30.05 8.59
CA PRO A 588 4.82 29.57 7.45
C PRO A 588 3.37 29.25 7.84
N THR A 589 2.44 29.70 7.00
CA THR A 589 1.03 29.30 7.01
C THR A 589 0.76 28.38 5.83
N LEU A 590 -0.13 27.40 6.00
CA LEU A 590 -0.49 26.41 5.00
C LEU A 590 -2.01 26.40 4.81
N SER A 591 -2.45 26.47 3.55
CA SER A 591 -3.86 26.36 3.15
C SER A 591 -4.00 25.28 2.08
N LEU A 592 -4.62 24.14 2.43
CA LEU A 592 -4.89 23.03 1.51
C LEU A 592 -6.27 23.22 0.87
N ARG A 593 -6.34 23.03 -0.46
CA ARG A 593 -7.53 23.30 -1.27
C ARG A 593 -7.81 22.18 -2.27
N ASP A 594 -9.10 21.99 -2.55
CA ASP A 594 -9.59 21.08 -3.59
C ASP A 594 -9.45 21.69 -5.01
N ALA A 595 -9.85 20.93 -6.02
CA ALA A 595 -9.81 21.33 -7.43
C ALA A 595 -10.67 22.57 -7.74
N ASN A 596 -11.71 22.84 -6.95
CA ASN A 596 -12.59 24.01 -7.09
C ASN A 596 -12.08 25.22 -6.30
N GLY A 597 -11.05 25.03 -5.48
CA GLY A 597 -10.45 26.06 -4.64
C GLY A 597 -11.03 26.22 -3.25
N ASN A 598 -11.97 25.34 -2.89
CA ASN A 598 -12.50 25.32 -1.54
C ASN A 598 -11.39 24.94 -0.58
N VAL A 599 -11.40 25.55 0.59
CA VAL A 599 -10.45 25.21 1.65
C VAL A 599 -10.85 23.87 2.25
N ILE A 600 -9.92 22.93 2.23
CA ILE A 600 -10.02 21.66 2.96
C ILE A 600 -9.58 21.89 4.41
N ALA A 601 -8.41 22.50 4.59
CA ALA A 601 -7.86 22.81 5.91
C ALA A 601 -6.86 23.97 5.84
N ASN A 602 -6.68 24.65 6.97
CA ASN A 602 -5.59 25.61 7.18
C ASN A 602 -4.83 25.26 8.45
N ASN A 603 -3.54 25.57 8.48
CA ASN A 603 -2.72 25.43 9.67
C ASN A 603 -1.56 26.44 9.63
N ASP A 604 -1.18 26.99 10.78
CA ASP A 604 0.02 27.81 10.96
C ASP A 604 0.96 27.28 12.05
N ASN A 605 0.49 26.38 12.93
CA ASN A 605 1.33 25.61 13.84
C ASN A 605 0.87 24.15 13.91
N TRP A 606 1.74 23.20 13.63
CA TRP A 606 1.38 21.79 13.45
C TRP A 606 0.84 21.12 14.72
N LYS A 607 1.14 21.67 15.90
CA LYS A 607 0.67 21.14 17.18
C LYS A 607 -0.76 21.53 17.53
N ASP A 608 -1.34 22.51 16.84
CA ASP A 608 -2.59 23.13 17.29
C ASP A 608 -3.81 22.21 17.13
N SER A 609 -3.81 21.31 16.15
CA SER A 609 -5.00 20.49 15.81
C SER A 609 -4.74 18.99 15.70
N GLN A 610 -3.58 18.57 15.18
CA GLN A 610 -3.33 17.17 14.80
C GLN A 610 -2.00 16.64 15.36
N GLN A 611 -1.55 17.17 16.51
CA GLN A 611 -0.22 16.87 17.06
C GLN A 611 0.06 15.36 17.19
N ALA A 612 -0.86 14.61 17.81
CA ALA A 612 -0.67 13.18 18.06
C ALA A 612 -0.56 12.40 16.75
N ASP A 613 -1.49 12.62 15.82
CA ASP A 613 -1.53 11.91 14.54
C ASP A 613 -0.34 12.26 13.64
N ILE A 614 0.05 13.55 13.59
CA ILE A 614 1.22 14.01 12.84
C ILE A 614 2.50 13.44 13.46
N ALA A 615 2.63 13.42 14.79
CA ALA A 615 3.78 12.82 15.46
C ALA A 615 3.89 11.32 15.18
N ALA A 616 2.76 10.60 15.16
CA ALA A 616 2.70 9.18 14.85
C ALA A 616 3.18 8.85 13.41
N THR A 617 3.16 9.81 12.49
CA THR A 617 3.74 9.60 11.14
C THR A 617 5.26 9.54 11.13
N GLY A 618 5.94 9.96 12.20
CA GLY A 618 7.40 10.15 12.22
C GLY A 618 7.89 11.31 11.35
N LYS A 619 6.99 12.14 10.82
CA LYS A 619 7.29 13.26 9.90
C LYS A 619 6.79 14.61 10.42
N ALA A 620 6.64 14.76 11.73
CA ALA A 620 6.29 16.05 12.33
C ALA A 620 7.36 17.12 12.02
N PRO A 621 6.96 18.38 11.78
CA PRO A 621 7.89 19.50 11.76
C PRO A 621 8.68 19.61 13.07
N ALA A 622 9.94 20.03 12.99
CA ALA A 622 10.80 20.14 14.17
C ALA A 622 10.54 21.44 14.95
N ASN A 623 10.12 22.51 14.27
CA ASN A 623 9.76 23.76 14.91
C ASN A 623 8.24 23.84 15.14
N ASN A 624 7.81 24.37 16.29
CA ASN A 624 6.38 24.51 16.60
C ASN A 624 5.66 25.54 15.71
N LEU A 625 6.37 26.54 15.18
CA LEU A 625 5.81 27.57 14.28
C LEU A 625 5.64 27.09 12.83
N GLU A 626 5.96 25.85 12.55
CA GLU A 626 5.80 25.27 11.23
C GLU A 626 4.42 24.64 11.09
N SER A 627 3.84 24.77 9.91
CA SER A 627 2.49 24.30 9.64
C SER A 627 2.47 22.88 9.06
N ALA A 628 1.48 22.09 9.45
CA ALA A 628 1.20 20.79 8.84
C ALA A 628 -0.29 20.43 8.88
N ILE A 629 -0.72 19.67 7.87
CA ILE A 629 -2.09 19.20 7.68
C ILE A 629 -2.01 17.72 7.31
N LEU A 630 -2.70 16.88 8.08
CA LEU A 630 -2.89 15.46 7.77
C LEU A 630 -4.32 15.25 7.25
N ALA A 631 -4.49 14.70 6.06
CA ALA A 631 -5.80 14.54 5.43
C ALA A 631 -5.95 13.21 4.69
N LEU A 632 -7.19 12.75 4.56
CA LEU A 632 -7.57 11.71 3.59
C LEU A 632 -8.12 12.39 2.36
N LEU A 633 -7.51 12.15 1.20
CA LEU A 633 -7.82 12.83 -0.05
C LEU A 633 -8.24 11.81 -1.10
N ALA A 634 -9.41 12.02 -1.72
CA ALA A 634 -9.84 11.22 -2.86
C ALA A 634 -9.03 11.55 -4.13
N PRO A 635 -9.06 10.73 -5.19
CA PRO A 635 -8.48 11.10 -6.46
C PRO A 635 -8.99 12.45 -6.98
N GLY A 636 -8.06 13.31 -7.38
CA GLY A 636 -8.34 14.69 -7.74
C GLY A 636 -7.11 15.58 -7.71
N ASN A 637 -7.34 16.86 -7.99
CA ASN A 637 -6.31 17.88 -7.99
C ASN A 637 -6.33 18.65 -6.67
N TYR A 638 -5.16 18.82 -6.06
CA TYR A 638 -5.02 19.51 -4.79
C TYR A 638 -3.96 20.59 -4.87
N THR A 639 -4.23 21.70 -4.19
CA THR A 639 -3.33 22.84 -4.11
C THR A 639 -3.07 23.19 -2.65
N ALA A 640 -1.81 23.32 -2.28
CA ALA A 640 -1.38 23.81 -0.99
C ALA A 640 -0.64 25.14 -1.17
N ILE A 641 -1.14 26.17 -0.49
CA ILE A 641 -0.59 27.52 -0.55
C ILE A 641 0.22 27.78 0.72
N VAL A 642 1.49 28.14 0.55
CA VAL A 642 2.39 28.56 1.63
C VAL A 642 2.59 30.06 1.59
N ALA A 643 2.24 30.74 2.68
CA ALA A 643 2.41 32.17 2.85
C ALA A 643 3.03 32.48 4.22
N GLY A 644 3.68 33.63 4.36
CA GLY A 644 4.14 34.09 5.67
C GLY A 644 3.03 34.70 6.50
N LYS A 645 2.93 34.31 7.77
CA LYS A 645 2.01 34.96 8.72
C LYS A 645 2.27 36.46 8.75
N ASN A 646 1.20 37.26 8.74
CA ASN A 646 1.25 38.72 8.68
C ASN A 646 2.05 39.30 7.50
N GLY A 647 2.16 38.56 6.39
CA GLY A 647 2.88 39.03 5.20
C GLY A 647 4.40 39.00 5.33
N THR A 648 4.93 38.18 6.24
CA THR A 648 6.38 37.91 6.30
C THR A 648 6.86 37.20 5.02
N THR A 649 8.13 37.38 4.68
CA THR A 649 8.74 36.80 3.49
C THR A 649 9.99 36.01 3.85
N GLY A 650 10.35 35.03 3.03
CA GLY A 650 11.53 34.20 3.24
C GLY A 650 11.45 32.91 2.45
N VAL A 651 12.49 32.08 2.54
CA VAL A 651 12.52 30.77 1.89
C VAL A 651 11.72 29.77 2.70
N ALA A 652 10.83 29.03 2.05
CA ALA A 652 10.07 27.93 2.65
C ALA A 652 10.22 26.65 1.84
N LEU A 653 9.95 25.52 2.48
CA LEU A 653 9.89 24.19 1.87
C LEU A 653 8.49 23.63 2.10
N ILE A 654 7.73 23.35 1.04
CA ILE A 654 6.50 22.57 1.12
C ILE A 654 6.79 21.10 0.80
N GLU A 655 6.16 20.18 1.51
CA GLU A 655 6.26 18.74 1.27
C GLU A 655 4.89 18.07 1.32
N PHE A 656 4.67 17.12 0.41
CA PHE A 656 3.58 16.16 0.42
C PHE A 656 4.16 14.76 0.62
N TYR A 657 3.62 14.02 1.58
CA TYR A 657 3.95 12.63 1.82
C TYR A 657 2.72 11.77 1.57
N SER A 658 2.85 10.77 0.69
CA SER A 658 1.91 9.65 0.65
C SER A 658 2.23 8.76 1.84
N LEU A 659 1.22 8.52 2.68
CA LEU A 659 1.31 7.66 3.85
C LEU A 659 0.55 6.36 3.59
N PRO A 660 1.05 5.22 4.10
CA PRO A 660 0.35 3.96 4.03
C PRO A 660 -0.95 3.96 4.83
#